data_AF-A0A3D0QJP8-F1
#
_entry.id   AF-A0A3D0QJP8-F1
#
_cell.length_a   1.000
_cell.length_b   1.000
_cell.length_c   1.000
_cell.angle_alpha   90.00
_cell.angle_beta   90.00
_cell.angle_gamma   90.00
#
_symmetry.space_group_name_H-M   'P 1'
#
loop_
_entity.id
_entity.type
_entity.pdbx_description
1 polymer ?
#
loop_
_entity_poly.entity_id
_entity_poly.type
_entity_poly.pdbx_seq_one_letter_code
_entity_poly.pdbx_strand_id
1 'polypeptide(L)'
;MTKMLSRTKHSLLVATLVLLASEASAQTSALVSIGSGGKLEYTPYANWGQTNAVNTIPDFSFAGYRGSGVAIPKLPVAETLLPVTGDARAAIQAAIDRVSARVPDANGFRGAVLLKSGRYEVNGSLLIKASGVVLLGEGQNTPDKGGTEVVATSPTQHDFIQLRGSESSVEPANESVLDTKPFPPARTWQEFNVLKGVSEELDDDQVISFHLTADANQYVDYYSREDAVQNRPVLELTVRSQASGSDSVVTLYPIADTYVQGGDSSKANYGAGSFIAIKNAGVNNRVTREAYLKFSLPLLQDSIKAVVLKLFAKKDLAVDTVAIKVVNISVASIKYDAWEEMSLTYETRPLAAGSTGAKRITTAIVPTGARSFDVDDPAGLSVGDTVLLTRTPNDAWITALAMAQYGWVASEYRVSYQRRITAINGKTMSVDIPIVQTIETAYGGGEITKYSVRGRISNCGVENMLITSIYASDVDESHGWGAITLTQTTDCWVRKVTARYFGYSCVGLYWAYNTTVEECAMLDPKSITTGSRKYSFYIDKGSFNLFQLCYTRGGRHDYVTGSRVAGPNAFVDCYSTQTHADIGPHHRYATGILFDNIRGGETRVQNRMAMGSGHGWAGAQTMFWNCQSDVSEFKVESPLGAMNWGIGCMGVAQNGAGFWESWKTRVTPRSLYYQQLQDRLGIAAVSNVTLPDQRLGQVWPLLQSWAGVGELKTATNVYETNGQIPKEFSLYQNYPNPWNPTTQIEYSLPAESHVRLTLIDALGREVGILVDGVVSAGRHKNQVQVSNLSSGVYFYLLTADGKALSKKMIVMK
;
A
#
# COMPACT_ATOMS: atom_id res chain seq x y z
N MET A 1 -7.28 -89.93 -5.83
CA MET A 1 -8.04 -88.73 -5.41
C MET A 1 -7.20 -87.96 -4.40
N THR A 2 -7.11 -86.62 -4.33
CA THR A 2 -7.36 -85.55 -5.33
C THR A 2 -6.58 -84.30 -4.89
N LYS A 3 -5.81 -83.71 -5.82
CA LYS A 3 -5.27 -82.33 -5.89
C LYS A 3 -5.05 -81.50 -4.60
N MET A 4 -3.79 -81.13 -4.37
CA MET A 4 -3.40 -79.86 -3.73
C MET A 4 -3.06 -78.86 -4.85
N LEU A 5 -3.53 -77.60 -4.78
CA LEU A 5 -3.39 -76.60 -5.85
C LEU A 5 -2.45 -75.46 -5.46
N SER A 6 -1.47 -75.18 -6.32
CA SER A 6 -0.65 -73.97 -6.27
C SER A 6 -1.37 -72.78 -6.91
N ARG A 7 -0.98 -71.55 -6.52
CA ARG A 7 -1.31 -70.33 -7.27
C ARG A 7 -0.04 -69.61 -7.71
N THR A 8 0.10 -69.46 -9.02
CA THR A 8 1.25 -68.86 -9.70
C THR A 8 1.08 -67.35 -9.82
N LYS A 9 2.17 -66.60 -9.67
CA LYS A 9 2.21 -65.14 -9.92
C LYS A 9 1.88 -64.85 -11.38
N HIS A 10 1.10 -63.79 -11.63
CA HIS A 10 0.97 -63.18 -12.95
C HIS A 10 1.68 -61.82 -12.96
N SER A 11 2.51 -61.59 -13.96
CA SER A 11 3.22 -60.33 -14.17
C SER A 11 2.34 -59.36 -14.94
N LEU A 12 2.31 -58.09 -14.52
CA LEU A 12 1.73 -57.00 -15.32
C LEU A 12 2.86 -56.09 -15.80
N LEU A 13 3.05 -56.01 -17.12
CA LEU A 13 4.10 -55.23 -17.75
C LEU A 13 3.61 -53.79 -17.95
N VAL A 14 4.20 -52.81 -17.27
CA VAL A 14 3.94 -51.37 -17.52
C VAL A 14 5.11 -50.81 -18.32
N ALA A 15 4.88 -50.55 -19.61
CA ALA A 15 5.86 -49.91 -20.48
C ALA A 15 6.02 -48.44 -20.07
N THR A 16 7.19 -48.07 -19.54
CA THR A 16 7.50 -46.68 -19.17
C THR A 16 8.08 -45.98 -20.40
N LEU A 17 7.32 -45.06 -20.98
CA LEU A 17 7.77 -44.24 -22.10
C LEU A 17 8.73 -43.15 -21.59
N VAL A 18 10.03 -43.34 -21.78
CA VAL A 18 11.04 -42.33 -21.41
C VAL A 18 11.04 -41.22 -22.46
N LEU A 19 10.31 -40.14 -22.19
CA LEU A 19 10.59 -38.86 -22.84
C LEU A 19 11.88 -38.28 -22.24
N LEU A 20 12.93 -38.22 -23.06
CA LEU A 20 14.08 -37.37 -22.79
C LEU A 20 13.65 -35.91 -22.96
N ALA A 21 13.26 -35.26 -21.86
CA ALA A 21 13.12 -33.81 -21.83
C ALA A 21 14.52 -33.19 -21.91
N SER A 22 14.80 -32.43 -22.97
CA SER A 22 15.98 -31.57 -23.02
C SER A 22 15.88 -30.52 -21.93
N GLU A 23 16.89 -30.43 -21.05
CA GLU A 23 16.97 -29.34 -20.06
C GLU A 23 17.10 -28.00 -20.79
N ALA A 24 16.02 -27.23 -20.82
CA ALA A 24 16.08 -25.85 -21.27
C ALA A 24 16.93 -25.06 -20.27
N SER A 25 17.91 -24.29 -20.78
CA SER A 25 18.63 -23.32 -19.97
C SER A 25 17.64 -22.45 -19.21
N ALA A 26 17.85 -22.26 -17.91
CA ALA A 26 16.99 -21.42 -17.09
C ALA A 26 16.89 -20.03 -17.73
N GLN A 27 15.67 -19.61 -18.07
CA GLN A 27 15.46 -18.38 -18.82
C GLN A 27 15.64 -17.17 -17.89
N THR A 28 16.28 -16.12 -18.38
CA THR A 28 16.39 -14.82 -17.69
C THR A 28 15.49 -13.80 -18.38
N SER A 29 15.06 -12.77 -17.64
CA SER A 29 14.34 -11.65 -18.23
C SER A 29 15.30 -10.61 -18.81
N ALA A 30 14.96 -10.05 -19.98
CA ALA A 30 15.71 -8.98 -20.61
C ALA A 30 15.59 -7.64 -19.87
N LEU A 31 14.55 -7.45 -19.05
CA LEU A 31 14.36 -6.23 -18.25
C LEU A 31 15.05 -6.29 -16.89
N VAL A 32 15.14 -7.48 -16.27
CA VAL A 32 15.81 -7.68 -14.99
C VAL A 32 16.33 -9.11 -14.87
N SER A 33 17.63 -9.28 -14.62
CA SER A 33 18.24 -10.62 -14.47
C SER A 33 19.40 -10.60 -13.48
N ILE A 34 19.81 -11.78 -12.99
CA ILE A 34 21.00 -11.89 -12.14
C ILE A 34 22.24 -11.71 -13.03
N GLY A 35 22.96 -10.62 -12.79
CA GLY A 35 24.23 -10.30 -13.41
C GLY A 35 25.39 -11.16 -12.89
N SER A 36 26.56 -10.99 -13.51
CA SER A 36 27.77 -11.76 -13.17
C SER A 36 28.22 -11.65 -11.71
N GLY A 37 27.85 -10.55 -11.02
CA GLY A 37 28.11 -10.32 -9.60
C GLY A 37 27.09 -10.93 -8.63
N GLY A 38 26.10 -11.71 -9.10
CA GLY A 38 25.08 -12.33 -8.24
C GLY A 38 24.00 -11.38 -7.72
N LYS A 39 23.90 -10.17 -8.29
CA LYS A 39 22.87 -9.16 -8.05
C LYS A 39 22.03 -8.91 -9.29
N LEU A 40 20.87 -8.28 -9.15
CA LEU A 40 20.04 -7.85 -10.27
C LEU A 40 20.68 -6.71 -11.06
N GLU A 41 20.78 -6.92 -12.38
CA GLU A 41 21.03 -5.89 -13.38
C GLU A 41 19.70 -5.51 -14.04
N TYR A 42 19.48 -4.21 -14.28
CA TYR A 42 18.21 -3.66 -14.76
C TYR A 42 18.40 -2.98 -16.12
N THR A 43 17.63 -3.40 -17.12
CA THR A 43 17.57 -2.74 -18.43
C THR A 43 16.48 -1.68 -18.43
N PRO A 44 16.78 -0.41 -18.80
CA PRO A 44 15.75 0.62 -18.92
C PRO A 44 14.69 0.29 -19.97
N TYR A 45 13.44 0.69 -19.73
CA TYR A 45 12.30 0.49 -20.62
C TYR A 45 11.47 1.78 -20.80
N ALA A 46 10.70 1.82 -21.89
CA ALA A 46 9.71 2.87 -22.14
C ALA A 46 8.33 2.40 -21.69
N ASN A 47 7.56 3.22 -20.98
CA ASN A 47 6.16 2.90 -20.70
C ASN A 47 5.33 2.88 -22.00
N TRP A 48 4.11 2.33 -21.96
CA TRP A 48 3.22 2.33 -23.11
C TRP A 48 2.95 3.76 -23.60
N GLY A 49 3.27 4.02 -24.88
CA GLY A 49 3.18 5.36 -25.49
C GLY A 49 4.39 6.28 -25.30
N GLN A 50 5.41 5.88 -24.53
CA GLN A 50 6.70 6.58 -24.47
C GLN A 50 7.66 6.05 -25.54
N THR A 51 8.50 6.91 -26.12
CA THR A 51 9.55 6.53 -27.09
C THR A 51 10.90 6.25 -26.44
N ASN A 52 11.14 6.79 -25.24
CA ASN A 52 12.45 6.81 -24.61
C ASN A 52 12.50 5.83 -23.44
N ALA A 53 13.51 4.95 -23.43
CA ALA A 53 13.70 3.95 -22.39
C ALA A 53 14.38 4.58 -21.14
N VAL A 54 13.57 5.20 -20.28
CA VAL A 54 14.03 5.95 -19.10
C VAL A 54 13.58 5.35 -17.76
N ASN A 55 12.73 4.33 -17.77
CA ASN A 55 12.15 3.72 -16.58
C ASN A 55 12.91 2.44 -16.22
N THR A 56 12.95 2.07 -14.93
CA THR A 56 13.46 0.77 -14.45
C THR A 56 12.44 0.12 -13.52
N ILE A 57 12.46 -1.22 -13.44
CA ILE A 57 11.52 -1.98 -12.60
C ILE A 57 11.70 -1.55 -11.14
N PRO A 58 10.61 -1.18 -10.43
CA PRO A 58 10.71 -0.74 -9.03
C PRO A 58 11.31 -1.79 -8.09
N ASP A 59 11.96 -1.29 -7.03
CA ASP A 59 12.38 -2.11 -5.89
C ASP A 59 11.19 -2.32 -4.94
N PHE A 60 10.66 -3.54 -4.94
CA PHE A 60 9.53 -3.94 -4.09
C PHE A 60 9.97 -4.45 -2.72
N SER A 61 11.27 -4.69 -2.51
CA SER A 61 11.80 -5.33 -1.30
C SER A 61 11.62 -4.50 -0.02
N PHE A 62 11.24 -3.22 -0.15
CA PHE A 62 10.86 -2.36 0.98
C PHE A 62 9.50 -2.73 1.59
N ALA A 63 8.67 -3.55 0.94
CA ALA A 63 7.40 -3.98 1.48
C ALA A 63 7.57 -5.02 2.60
N GLY A 64 6.95 -4.79 3.76
CA GLY A 64 6.97 -5.67 4.93
C GLY A 64 7.36 -4.98 6.23
N TYR A 65 7.23 -5.70 7.34
CA TYR A 65 7.59 -5.27 8.70
C TYR A 65 8.96 -4.60 8.76
N ARG A 66 9.01 -3.35 9.26
CA ARG A 66 10.23 -2.50 9.36
C ARG A 66 10.99 -2.33 8.03
N GLY A 67 10.28 -2.36 6.90
CA GLY A 67 10.88 -2.27 5.57
C GLY A 67 11.48 -3.58 5.09
N SER A 68 11.04 -4.72 5.65
CA SER A 68 11.54 -6.08 5.43
C SER A 68 13.00 -6.34 5.83
N GLY A 69 13.38 -7.62 5.84
CA GLY A 69 14.71 -8.10 6.21
C GLY A 69 14.92 -8.35 7.71
N VAL A 70 13.93 -8.03 8.54
CA VAL A 70 13.93 -8.26 9.99
C VAL A 70 12.80 -9.24 10.32
N ALA A 71 13.11 -10.26 11.12
CA ALA A 71 12.11 -11.23 11.56
C ALA A 71 11.02 -10.56 12.42
N ILE A 72 9.76 -11.01 12.28
CA ILE A 72 8.68 -10.60 13.18
C ILE A 72 9.04 -11.10 14.61
N PRO A 73 9.06 -10.19 15.61
CA PRO A 73 9.56 -10.48 16.95
C PRO A 73 8.67 -11.48 17.70
N LYS A 74 9.28 -12.26 18.59
CA LYS A 74 8.56 -13.05 19.60
C LYS A 74 8.53 -12.27 20.91
N LEU A 75 7.39 -11.69 21.24
CA LEU A 75 7.24 -10.89 22.47
C LEU A 75 7.10 -11.79 23.71
N PRO A 76 7.55 -11.32 24.90
CA PRO A 76 7.20 -11.97 26.15
C PRO A 76 5.69 -11.88 26.41
N VAL A 77 5.14 -12.94 26.99
CA VAL A 77 3.74 -12.97 27.43
C VAL A 77 3.59 -12.02 28.62
N ALA A 78 2.79 -10.98 28.41
CA ALA A 78 2.48 -9.96 29.39
C ALA A 78 1.30 -10.39 30.28
N GLU A 79 0.28 -11.00 29.67
CA GLU A 79 -0.93 -11.48 30.34
C GLU A 79 -1.41 -12.77 29.69
N THR A 80 -2.02 -13.67 30.47
CA THR A 80 -2.50 -14.97 30.01
C THR A 80 -3.97 -15.13 30.40
N LEU A 81 -4.81 -15.50 29.43
CA LEU A 81 -6.22 -15.82 29.64
C LEU A 81 -6.48 -17.29 29.37
N LEU A 82 -7.37 -17.87 30.17
CA LEU A 82 -7.97 -19.17 29.94
C LEU A 82 -9.34 -18.98 29.27
N PRO A 83 -9.85 -20.00 28.54
CA PRO A 83 -11.20 -19.98 28.01
C PRO A 83 -12.24 -19.79 29.11
N VAL A 84 -13.28 -19.01 28.82
CA VAL A 84 -14.42 -18.78 29.70
C VAL A 84 -15.71 -19.29 29.07
N THR A 85 -16.72 -19.59 29.88
CA THR A 85 -18.05 -19.95 29.39
C THR A 85 -18.83 -18.69 28.99
N GLY A 86 -19.34 -18.66 27.76
CA GLY A 86 -20.06 -17.49 27.21
C GLY A 86 -19.13 -16.42 26.64
N ASP A 87 -19.63 -15.18 26.57
CA ASP A 87 -18.93 -14.07 25.92
C ASP A 87 -17.66 -13.64 26.68
N ALA A 88 -16.51 -13.91 26.05
CA ALA A 88 -15.17 -13.57 26.50
C ALA A 88 -14.76 -12.13 26.14
N ARG A 89 -15.55 -11.37 25.36
CA ARG A 89 -15.17 -10.07 24.81
C ARG A 89 -14.64 -9.09 25.88
N ALA A 90 -15.37 -8.95 26.98
CA ALA A 90 -14.99 -8.03 28.05
C ALA A 90 -13.68 -8.45 28.75
N ALA A 91 -13.46 -9.77 28.92
CA ALA A 91 -12.24 -10.29 29.53
C ALA A 91 -11.01 -10.06 28.63
N ILE A 92 -11.13 -10.37 27.34
CA ILE A 92 -10.05 -10.19 26.35
C ILE A 92 -9.74 -8.70 26.15
N GLN A 93 -10.76 -7.83 26.01
CA GLN A 93 -10.55 -6.39 25.89
C GLN A 93 -9.86 -5.81 27.13
N ALA A 94 -10.29 -6.18 28.34
CA ALA A 94 -9.66 -5.70 29.57
C ALA A 94 -8.19 -6.14 29.69
N ALA A 95 -7.82 -7.30 29.13
CA ALA A 95 -6.43 -7.74 29.04
C ALA A 95 -5.61 -6.91 28.03
N ILE A 96 -6.18 -6.66 26.85
CA ILE A 96 -5.60 -5.75 25.84
C ILE A 96 -5.38 -4.36 26.44
N ASP A 97 -6.34 -3.84 27.20
CA ASP A 97 -6.27 -2.53 27.84
C ASP A 97 -5.19 -2.49 28.94
N ARG A 98 -5.08 -3.54 29.77
CA ARG A 98 -4.01 -3.68 30.78
C ARG A 98 -2.62 -3.75 30.15
N VAL A 99 -2.44 -4.48 29.05
CA VAL A 99 -1.16 -4.50 28.33
C VAL A 99 -0.90 -3.15 27.64
N SER A 100 -1.92 -2.52 27.07
CA SER A 100 -1.85 -1.16 26.49
C SER A 100 -1.40 -0.10 27.50
N ALA A 101 -1.74 -0.25 28.78
CA ALA A 101 -1.34 0.65 29.86
C ALA A 101 0.11 0.47 30.34
N ARG A 102 0.82 -0.60 29.96
CA ARG A 102 2.22 -0.82 30.37
C ARG A 102 3.17 0.17 29.69
N VAL A 103 4.22 0.60 30.39
CA VAL A 103 5.32 1.36 29.79
C VAL A 103 5.96 0.51 28.69
N PRO A 104 6.10 1.02 27.45
CA PRO A 104 6.75 0.27 26.38
C PRO A 104 8.25 0.12 26.65
N ASP A 105 8.84 -0.98 26.16
CA ASP A 105 10.28 -1.21 26.18
C ASP A 105 11.03 -0.28 25.20
N ALA A 106 12.36 -0.39 25.18
CA ALA A 106 13.22 0.40 24.30
C ALA A 106 12.97 0.20 22.79
N ASN A 107 12.25 -0.86 22.40
CA ASN A 107 11.88 -1.16 21.02
C ASN A 107 10.43 -0.76 20.69
N GLY A 108 9.67 -0.28 21.69
CA GLY A 108 8.28 0.15 21.57
C GLY A 108 7.24 -0.91 21.95
N PHE A 109 7.62 -2.05 22.52
CA PHE A 109 6.70 -3.16 22.85
C PHE A 109 6.20 -3.11 24.30
N ARG A 110 4.94 -3.48 24.52
CA ARG A 110 4.28 -3.60 25.83
C ARG A 110 4.06 -5.07 26.25
N GLY A 111 4.14 -5.98 25.28
CA GLY A 111 4.07 -7.43 25.45
C GLY A 111 2.83 -8.06 24.80
N ALA A 112 2.69 -9.38 24.96
CA ALA A 112 1.60 -10.15 24.36
C ALA A 112 0.49 -10.52 25.37
N VAL A 113 -0.77 -10.40 24.94
CA VAL A 113 -1.92 -11.06 25.58
C VAL A 113 -2.02 -12.47 24.99
N LEU A 114 -1.71 -13.50 25.78
CA LEU A 114 -1.83 -14.90 25.39
C LEU A 114 -3.23 -15.44 25.71
N LEU A 115 -3.96 -15.84 24.67
CA LEU A 115 -5.15 -16.67 24.78
C LEU A 115 -4.73 -18.14 24.72
N LYS A 116 -4.83 -18.85 25.85
CA LYS A 116 -4.54 -20.29 25.92
C LYS A 116 -5.46 -21.11 25.01
N SER A 117 -5.00 -22.27 24.56
CA SER A 117 -5.77 -23.22 23.76
C SER A 117 -7.19 -23.43 24.32
N GLY A 118 -8.18 -23.44 23.42
CA GLY A 118 -9.60 -23.48 23.77
C GLY A 118 -10.44 -22.55 22.90
N ARG A 119 -11.73 -22.42 23.23
CA ARG A 119 -12.71 -21.64 22.46
C ARG A 119 -13.16 -20.39 23.22
N TYR A 120 -13.15 -19.25 22.56
CA TYR A 120 -13.55 -17.96 23.11
C TYR A 120 -14.67 -17.38 22.24
N GLU A 121 -15.89 -17.32 22.76
CA GLU A 121 -16.97 -16.59 22.08
C GLU A 121 -16.81 -15.10 22.33
N VAL A 122 -17.06 -14.25 21.33
CA VAL A 122 -16.87 -12.81 21.43
C VAL A 122 -18.03 -12.11 20.70
N ASN A 123 -18.88 -11.42 21.45
CA ASN A 123 -20.04 -10.71 20.89
C ASN A 123 -19.67 -9.26 20.51
N GLY A 124 -19.12 -9.11 19.30
CA GLY A 124 -18.70 -7.84 18.71
C GLY A 124 -17.17 -7.76 18.60
N SER A 125 -16.63 -6.54 18.52
CA SER A 125 -15.21 -6.33 18.19
C SER A 125 -14.26 -6.26 19.40
N LEU A 126 -13.01 -6.65 19.16
CA LEU A 126 -11.83 -6.42 20.00
C LEU A 126 -10.95 -5.33 19.38
N LEU A 127 -10.44 -4.40 20.18
CA LEU A 127 -9.73 -3.19 19.71
C LEU A 127 -8.34 -3.06 20.35
N ILE A 128 -7.29 -3.05 19.51
CA ILE A 128 -5.93 -2.66 19.90
C ILE A 128 -5.69 -1.22 19.41
N LYS A 129 -5.61 -0.27 20.34
CA LYS A 129 -5.46 1.18 20.06
C LYS A 129 -4.13 1.79 20.52
N ALA A 130 -3.25 0.99 21.11
CA ALA A 130 -1.93 1.43 21.57
C ALA A 130 -0.83 0.67 20.84
N SER A 131 0.28 1.36 20.54
CA SER A 131 1.48 0.73 19.98
C SER A 131 2.08 -0.31 20.93
N GLY A 132 2.67 -1.37 20.36
CA GLY A 132 3.46 -2.36 21.09
C GLY A 132 2.69 -3.56 21.64
N VAL A 133 1.42 -3.75 21.26
CA VAL A 133 0.53 -4.76 21.84
C VAL A 133 0.27 -5.89 20.85
N VAL A 134 0.39 -7.13 21.31
CA VAL A 134 0.16 -8.33 20.50
C VAL A 134 -0.94 -9.19 21.12
N LEU A 135 -1.87 -9.69 20.30
CA LEU A 135 -2.82 -10.72 20.69
C LEU A 135 -2.37 -12.07 20.11
N LEU A 136 -2.09 -13.03 20.98
CA LEU A 136 -1.42 -14.29 20.65
C LEU A 136 -2.27 -15.49 21.06
N GLY A 137 -2.42 -16.48 20.17
CA GLY A 137 -2.98 -17.79 20.47
C GLY A 137 -1.93 -18.90 20.55
N GLU A 138 -2.38 -20.14 20.75
CA GLU A 138 -1.55 -21.35 20.82
C GLU A 138 -1.65 -22.26 19.58
N GLY A 139 -2.42 -21.87 18.55
CA GLY A 139 -2.42 -22.56 17.26
C GLY A 139 -3.67 -22.32 16.40
N GLN A 140 -3.50 -22.46 15.07
CA GLN A 140 -4.57 -22.42 14.06
C GLN A 140 -5.45 -23.69 14.00
N ASN A 141 -5.22 -24.63 14.92
CA ASN A 141 -6.03 -25.83 15.06
C ASN A 141 -7.39 -25.50 15.70
N THR A 142 -8.34 -26.42 15.58
CA THR A 142 -9.54 -26.39 16.41
C THR A 142 -9.20 -26.74 17.88
N PRO A 143 -10.04 -26.36 18.86
CA PRO A 143 -9.75 -26.55 20.28
C PRO A 143 -9.51 -28.01 20.69
N ASP A 144 -10.21 -28.97 20.06
CA ASP A 144 -10.02 -30.43 20.23
C ASP A 144 -8.62 -30.92 19.79
N LYS A 145 -7.90 -30.11 19.02
CA LYS A 145 -6.55 -30.35 18.50
C LYS A 145 -5.52 -29.37 19.09
N GLY A 146 -5.80 -28.82 20.26
CA GLY A 146 -4.87 -27.97 21.01
C GLY A 146 -4.66 -26.56 20.43
N GLY A 147 -5.58 -26.08 19.58
CA GLY A 147 -5.53 -24.71 19.06
C GLY A 147 -6.34 -23.69 19.85
N THR A 148 -6.18 -22.42 19.51
CA THR A 148 -6.96 -21.31 20.06
C THR A 148 -7.98 -20.86 19.02
N GLU A 149 -9.27 -21.01 19.32
CA GLU A 149 -10.37 -20.55 18.47
C GLU A 149 -11.06 -19.31 19.08
N VAL A 150 -11.08 -18.21 18.34
CA VAL A 150 -11.80 -16.98 18.71
C VAL A 150 -12.99 -16.80 17.77
N VAL A 151 -14.21 -16.79 18.31
CA VAL A 151 -15.46 -16.90 17.55
C VAL A 151 -16.24 -15.59 17.59
N ALA A 152 -16.43 -14.97 16.43
CA ALA A 152 -17.32 -13.84 16.26
C ALA A 152 -18.78 -14.32 16.32
N THR A 153 -19.50 -13.91 17.37
CA THR A 153 -20.90 -14.35 17.64
C THR A 153 -21.95 -13.26 17.41
N SER A 154 -21.54 -12.04 17.02
CA SER A 154 -22.49 -10.95 16.77
C SER A 154 -23.21 -11.12 15.42
N PRO A 155 -24.57 -11.13 15.38
CA PRO A 155 -25.36 -11.34 14.16
C PRO A 155 -25.52 -10.02 13.35
N THR A 156 -24.43 -9.28 13.18
CA THR A 156 -24.39 -7.98 12.49
C THR A 156 -23.05 -7.82 11.78
N GLN A 157 -22.99 -7.07 10.68
CA GLN A 157 -21.71 -6.71 10.05
C GLN A 157 -20.81 -5.94 11.01
N HIS A 158 -19.62 -6.48 11.25
CA HIS A 158 -18.57 -5.84 12.05
C HIS A 158 -17.19 -6.39 11.65
N ASP A 159 -16.16 -5.55 11.77
CA ASP A 159 -14.77 -6.00 11.75
C ASP A 159 -14.40 -6.51 13.15
N PHE A 160 -13.84 -7.70 13.23
CA PHE A 160 -13.78 -8.46 14.48
C PHE A 160 -12.59 -8.08 15.37
N ILE A 161 -11.35 -8.26 14.91
CA ILE A 161 -10.15 -7.82 15.63
C ILE A 161 -9.55 -6.61 14.89
N GLN A 162 -9.52 -5.44 15.53
CA GLN A 162 -9.08 -4.20 14.89
C GLN A 162 -7.83 -3.63 15.57
N LEU A 163 -6.74 -3.48 14.83
CA LEU A 163 -5.57 -2.69 15.22
C LEU A 163 -5.78 -1.29 14.63
N ARG A 164 -6.22 -0.33 15.46
CA ARG A 164 -6.72 0.96 14.97
C ARG A 164 -6.04 2.14 15.63
N GLY A 165 -5.23 2.87 14.86
CA GLY A 165 -4.78 4.21 15.18
C GLY A 165 -5.90 5.25 15.07
N SER A 166 -5.66 6.47 15.57
CA SER A 166 -6.62 7.56 15.45
C SER A 166 -6.57 8.22 14.07
N GLU A 167 -7.73 8.63 13.57
CA GLU A 167 -7.87 9.38 12.32
C GLU A 167 -7.40 10.83 12.51
N SER A 168 -6.08 11.03 12.47
CA SER A 168 -5.46 12.35 12.57
C SER A 168 -4.25 12.49 11.62
N SER A 169 -4.43 12.07 10.36
CA SER A 169 -3.48 12.40 9.29
C SER A 169 -3.81 13.77 8.70
N VAL A 170 -3.05 14.79 9.11
CA VAL A 170 -3.13 16.14 8.51
C VAL A 170 -2.35 16.14 7.20
N GLU A 171 -3.05 16.34 6.07
CA GLU A 171 -2.42 16.81 4.83
C GLU A 171 -2.10 18.32 4.98
N PRO A 172 -0.98 18.80 4.42
CA PRO A 172 -0.62 20.22 4.45
C PRO A 172 -1.56 21.09 3.59
N ALA A 173 -1.72 22.37 3.94
CA ALA A 173 -2.80 23.26 3.47
C ALA A 173 -2.34 24.46 2.60
N ASN A 174 -3.32 25.30 2.20
CA ASN A 174 -3.28 26.65 1.61
C ASN A 174 -3.48 27.01 0.06
N GLU A 175 -4.65 26.73 -0.60
CA GLU A 175 -5.36 27.32 -1.80
C GLU A 175 -6.62 26.52 -2.41
N SER A 176 -7.92 26.97 -2.30
CA SER A 176 -9.16 26.34 -2.91
C SER A 176 -10.18 27.32 -3.57
N VAL A 177 -10.25 27.36 -4.91
CA VAL A 177 -11.05 28.33 -5.69
C VAL A 177 -12.55 27.98 -5.75
N LEU A 178 -13.42 28.99 -5.60
CA LEU A 178 -14.90 28.91 -5.63
C LEU A 178 -15.51 29.31 -6.98
N ASP A 179 -15.15 30.49 -7.48
CA ASP A 179 -15.66 31.03 -8.74
C ASP A 179 -14.60 31.92 -9.41
N THR A 180 -14.64 31.99 -10.73
CA THR A 180 -13.73 32.79 -11.54
C THR A 180 -14.53 33.49 -12.62
N LYS A 181 -14.36 34.80 -12.76
CA LYS A 181 -15.10 35.64 -13.71
C LYS A 181 -14.21 36.63 -14.43
N PRO A 182 -14.54 37.00 -15.68
CA PRO A 182 -13.88 38.12 -16.33
C PRO A 182 -14.06 39.40 -15.50
N PHE A 183 -13.03 40.23 -15.41
CA PHE A 183 -13.17 41.59 -14.93
C PHE A 183 -14.07 42.36 -15.91
N PRO A 184 -15.19 42.95 -15.45
CA PRO A 184 -16.16 43.57 -16.33
C PRO A 184 -15.69 45.00 -16.72
N PRO A 185 -16.38 45.68 -17.65
CA PRO A 185 -16.10 47.09 -17.96
C PRO A 185 -16.15 47.98 -16.71
N ALA A 186 -15.35 49.05 -16.66
CA ALA A 186 -15.36 49.96 -15.52
C ALA A 186 -16.77 50.50 -15.23
N ARG A 187 -17.07 50.68 -13.93
CA ARG A 187 -18.36 51.12 -13.39
C ARG A 187 -19.51 50.14 -13.68
N THR A 188 -19.22 48.84 -13.67
CA THR A 188 -20.23 47.76 -13.69
C THR A 188 -19.97 46.75 -12.57
N TRP A 189 -21.00 45.98 -12.21
CA TRP A 189 -20.92 44.94 -11.20
C TRP A 189 -20.41 43.63 -11.80
N GLN A 190 -19.51 42.95 -11.09
CA GLN A 190 -19.24 41.52 -11.26
C GLN A 190 -19.86 40.73 -10.11
N GLU A 191 -20.54 39.65 -10.46
CA GLU A 191 -21.12 38.70 -9.50
C GLU A 191 -20.38 37.35 -9.55
N PHE A 192 -20.10 36.79 -8.38
CA PHE A 192 -19.39 35.53 -8.14
C PHE A 192 -20.24 34.62 -7.24
N ASN A 193 -20.47 33.38 -7.65
CA ASN A 193 -21.19 32.40 -6.85
C ASN A 193 -20.24 31.74 -5.84
N VAL A 194 -20.31 32.18 -4.60
CA VAL A 194 -19.46 31.70 -3.49
C VAL A 194 -20.20 30.73 -2.56
N LEU A 195 -21.38 30.25 -2.95
CA LEU A 195 -22.20 29.30 -2.18
C LEU A 195 -21.37 28.14 -1.63
N LYS A 196 -20.49 27.56 -2.46
CA LYS A 196 -19.69 26.39 -2.09
C LYS A 196 -18.82 26.67 -0.85
N GLY A 197 -18.07 27.77 -0.84
CA GLY A 197 -17.21 28.14 0.29
C GLY A 197 -18.04 28.35 1.55
N VAL A 198 -19.17 29.04 1.44
CA VAL A 198 -20.10 29.20 2.57
C VAL A 198 -20.66 27.87 3.05
N SER A 199 -21.05 26.96 2.16
CA SER A 199 -21.63 25.66 2.56
C SER A 199 -20.60 24.65 3.08
N GLU A 200 -19.31 24.83 2.82
CA GLU A 200 -18.22 23.90 3.17
C GLU A 200 -17.30 24.41 4.30
N GLU A 201 -17.29 25.72 4.58
CA GLU A 201 -16.41 26.37 5.57
C GLU A 201 -17.16 27.08 6.73
N LEU A 202 -18.46 26.86 6.87
CA LEU A 202 -19.23 27.35 8.03
C LEU A 202 -18.87 26.58 9.29
N ASP A 203 -17.95 27.13 10.09
CA ASP A 203 -17.75 26.78 11.50
C ASP A 203 -18.83 27.45 12.39
N ASP A 204 -18.84 27.13 13.69
CA ASP A 204 -19.86 27.56 14.66
C ASP A 204 -20.02 29.10 14.76
N ASP A 205 -18.96 29.87 14.44
CA ASP A 205 -18.90 31.34 14.57
C ASP A 205 -19.46 32.11 13.35
N GLN A 206 -19.84 31.43 12.26
CA GLN A 206 -20.53 32.02 11.10
C GLN A 206 -19.79 33.17 10.37
N VAL A 207 -18.45 33.17 10.36
CA VAL A 207 -17.63 34.11 9.56
C VAL A 207 -17.15 33.42 8.28
N ILE A 208 -16.99 34.17 7.19
CA ILE A 208 -16.30 33.67 5.99
C ILE A 208 -15.35 34.71 5.39
N SER A 209 -14.22 34.23 4.88
CA SER A 209 -13.22 35.02 4.15
C SER A 209 -13.01 34.51 2.74
N PHE A 210 -12.75 35.43 1.81
CA PHE A 210 -12.43 35.13 0.42
C PHE A 210 -11.09 35.75 0.00
N HIS A 211 -10.30 34.99 -0.75
CA HIS A 211 -9.04 35.40 -1.38
C HIS A 211 -9.29 35.63 -2.88
N LEU A 212 -8.82 36.76 -3.42
CA LEU A 212 -9.00 37.14 -4.81
C LEU A 212 -7.68 37.30 -5.55
N THR A 213 -7.54 36.56 -6.65
CA THR A 213 -6.35 36.55 -7.51
C THR A 213 -6.74 36.87 -8.96
N ALA A 214 -5.78 37.36 -9.75
CA ALA A 214 -5.97 37.66 -11.17
C ALA A 214 -5.19 36.68 -12.06
N ASP A 215 -5.60 36.57 -13.32
CA ASP A 215 -4.80 35.96 -14.38
C ASP A 215 -3.55 36.79 -14.74
N ALA A 216 -2.53 36.11 -15.24
CA ALA A 216 -1.17 36.64 -15.34
C ALA A 216 -0.99 37.87 -16.26
N ASN A 217 -0.09 38.75 -15.81
CA ASN A 217 0.39 39.98 -16.43
C ASN A 217 -0.65 41.09 -16.65
N GLN A 218 -1.70 41.12 -15.84
CA GLN A 218 -2.76 42.12 -15.94
C GLN A 218 -3.17 42.67 -14.56
N TYR A 219 -3.83 43.83 -14.56
CA TYR A 219 -4.09 44.64 -13.37
C TYR A 219 -5.51 45.20 -13.31
N VAL A 220 -6.21 45.02 -12.19
CA VAL A 220 -7.56 45.53 -11.99
C VAL A 220 -7.73 46.21 -10.63
N ASP A 221 -8.68 47.14 -10.58
CA ASP A 221 -9.11 47.83 -9.36
C ASP A 221 -10.63 47.66 -9.19
N TYR A 222 -11.06 47.20 -8.02
CA TYR A 222 -12.45 47.30 -7.55
C TYR A 222 -12.53 48.39 -6.47
N TYR A 223 -13.70 49.01 -6.29
CA TYR A 223 -13.89 49.89 -5.13
C TYR A 223 -13.83 49.08 -3.83
N SER A 224 -13.24 49.66 -2.78
CA SER A 224 -13.32 49.12 -1.41
C SER A 224 -14.59 49.64 -0.72
N ARG A 225 -14.84 49.21 0.51
CA ARG A 225 -15.96 49.76 1.31
C ARG A 225 -15.74 51.23 1.76
N GLU A 226 -14.50 51.74 1.76
CA GLU A 226 -14.14 53.10 2.20
C GLU A 226 -14.49 54.21 1.18
N ASP A 227 -14.92 53.88 -0.04
CA ASP A 227 -15.15 54.90 -1.07
C ASP A 227 -16.42 55.74 -0.82
N ALA A 228 -16.22 57.01 -0.45
CA ALA A 228 -17.29 57.94 -0.13
C ALA A 228 -17.96 58.62 -1.34
N VAL A 229 -17.58 58.29 -2.59
CA VAL A 229 -18.03 59.04 -3.79
C VAL A 229 -19.38 58.55 -4.32
N GLN A 230 -19.79 57.32 -4.00
CA GLN A 230 -21.14 56.82 -4.27
C GLN A 230 -21.88 56.57 -2.95
N ASN A 231 -23.04 57.19 -2.79
CA ASN A 231 -23.85 57.09 -1.57
C ASN A 231 -24.66 55.76 -1.51
N ARG A 232 -24.01 54.66 -1.93
CA ARG A 232 -24.49 53.26 -1.99
C ARG A 232 -23.28 52.31 -1.92
N PRO A 233 -23.42 51.14 -1.26
CA PRO A 233 -22.33 50.18 -1.12
C PRO A 233 -21.93 49.55 -2.47
N VAL A 234 -20.63 49.25 -2.60
CA VAL A 234 -19.95 48.85 -3.85
C VAL A 234 -19.25 47.48 -3.76
N LEU A 235 -19.35 46.83 -2.60
CA LEU A 235 -18.98 45.43 -2.34
C LEU A 235 -20.11 44.79 -1.50
N GLU A 236 -20.68 43.67 -1.94
CA GLU A 236 -21.81 43.02 -1.25
C GLU A 236 -21.69 41.49 -1.23
N LEU A 237 -22.29 40.84 -0.23
CA LEU A 237 -22.53 39.40 -0.20
C LEU A 237 -24.03 39.15 -0.03
N THR A 238 -24.69 38.65 -1.07
CA THR A 238 -26.12 38.31 -1.05
C THR A 238 -26.30 36.84 -0.70
N VAL A 239 -26.91 36.54 0.45
CA VAL A 239 -27.29 35.20 0.88
C VAL A 239 -28.79 34.98 0.60
N ARG A 240 -29.13 33.87 -0.06
CA ARG A 240 -30.52 33.41 -0.20
C ARG A 240 -30.70 32.10 0.58
N SER A 241 -31.69 32.07 1.47
CA SER A 241 -32.08 30.90 2.25
C SER A 241 -33.56 30.60 2.05
N GLN A 242 -33.95 29.33 2.25
CA GLN A 242 -35.35 28.89 2.13
C GLN A 242 -35.89 28.43 3.48
N ALA A 243 -36.78 29.24 4.06
CA ALA A 243 -37.47 28.94 5.31
C ALA A 243 -38.88 28.43 5.01
N SER A 244 -39.18 27.17 5.36
CA SER A 244 -40.54 26.60 5.39
C SER A 244 -41.49 26.98 4.22
N GLY A 245 -40.98 27.08 2.99
CA GLY A 245 -41.77 27.36 1.79
C GLY A 245 -41.66 28.76 1.17
N SER A 246 -40.88 29.68 1.74
CA SER A 246 -40.55 30.97 1.10
C SER A 246 -39.04 31.25 1.06
N ASP A 247 -38.59 31.84 -0.06
CA ASP A 247 -37.21 32.32 -0.21
C ASP A 247 -37.05 33.67 0.49
N SER A 248 -36.03 33.80 1.33
CA SER A 248 -35.59 35.07 1.91
C SER A 248 -34.20 35.44 1.36
N VAL A 249 -33.93 36.74 1.25
CA VAL A 249 -32.66 37.26 0.73
C VAL A 249 -32.11 38.31 1.71
N VAL A 250 -30.87 38.10 2.15
CA VAL A 250 -30.12 39.01 3.02
C VAL A 250 -28.92 39.54 2.25
N THR A 251 -28.72 40.86 2.23
CA THR A 251 -27.50 41.49 1.71
C THR A 251 -26.62 41.90 2.88
N LEU A 252 -25.36 41.47 2.83
CA LEU A 252 -24.32 41.74 3.82
C LEU A 252 -23.19 42.55 3.17
N TYR A 253 -22.44 43.27 3.99
CA TYR A 253 -21.32 44.11 3.57
C TYR A 253 -20.03 43.61 4.23
N PRO A 254 -18.86 43.79 3.59
CA PRO A 254 -17.61 43.29 4.15
C PRO A 254 -17.31 43.99 5.48
N ILE A 255 -17.06 43.19 6.52
CA ILE A 255 -16.56 43.67 7.81
C ILE A 255 -15.05 43.97 7.76
N ALA A 256 -14.37 43.48 6.72
CA ALA A 256 -13.01 43.87 6.35
C ALA A 256 -12.72 43.62 4.87
N ASP A 257 -11.95 44.52 4.24
CA ASP A 257 -11.38 44.34 2.90
C ASP A 257 -10.01 45.01 2.75
N THR A 258 -9.09 44.36 2.03
CA THR A 258 -7.76 44.91 1.75
C THR A 258 -7.15 44.24 0.52
N TYR A 259 -6.05 44.77 0.02
CA TYR A 259 -5.12 44.01 -0.81
C TYR A 259 -3.72 44.01 -0.20
N VAL A 260 -2.86 43.16 -0.75
CA VAL A 260 -1.45 43.03 -0.38
C VAL A 260 -0.59 43.00 -1.64
N GLN A 261 0.67 43.43 -1.58
CA GLN A 261 1.57 43.46 -2.75
C GLN A 261 2.92 42.82 -2.44
N GLY A 262 3.44 41.96 -3.32
CA GLY A 262 4.78 41.37 -3.20
C GLY A 262 5.95 42.36 -3.44
N GLY A 263 7.16 41.81 -3.42
CA GLY A 263 8.40 42.54 -3.70
C GLY A 263 8.80 43.54 -2.62
N ASP A 264 9.33 44.68 -3.02
CA ASP A 264 9.83 45.72 -2.10
C ASP A 264 8.69 46.37 -1.27
N SER A 265 7.43 46.06 -1.59
CA SER A 265 6.22 46.45 -0.83
C SER A 265 5.59 45.28 -0.05
N SER A 266 6.28 44.14 0.09
CA SER A 266 5.78 42.91 0.75
C SER A 266 5.22 43.11 2.16
N LYS A 267 5.66 44.16 2.84
CA LYS A 267 5.31 44.54 4.22
C LYS A 267 4.37 45.75 4.32
N ALA A 268 3.93 46.29 3.19
CA ALA A 268 2.93 47.35 3.17
C ALA A 268 1.53 46.77 3.39
N ASN A 269 0.73 47.43 4.22
CA ASN A 269 -0.70 47.22 4.34
C ASN A 269 -1.44 48.27 3.49
N TYR A 270 -2.63 47.89 2.98
CA TYR A 270 -3.45 48.74 2.11
C TYR A 270 -4.92 48.82 2.55
N GLY A 271 -5.26 48.45 3.78
CA GLY A 271 -6.65 48.36 4.26
C GLY A 271 -7.41 49.69 4.20
N ALA A 272 -6.78 50.81 4.56
CA ALA A 272 -7.39 52.15 4.48
C ALA A 272 -7.46 52.76 3.06
N GLY A 273 -7.26 51.96 2.00
CA GLY A 273 -7.35 52.43 0.62
C GLY A 273 -8.81 52.53 0.15
N SER A 274 -9.13 53.48 -0.74
CA SER A 274 -10.47 53.57 -1.36
C SER A 274 -10.70 52.58 -2.52
N PHE A 275 -9.85 51.55 -2.63
CA PHE A 275 -9.90 50.52 -3.65
C PHE A 275 -9.09 49.29 -3.24
N ILE A 276 -9.55 48.12 -3.71
CA ILE A 276 -8.78 46.88 -3.66
C ILE A 276 -8.20 46.58 -5.03
N ALA A 277 -6.92 46.20 -5.06
CA ALA A 277 -6.12 46.08 -6.26
C ALA A 277 -5.64 44.64 -6.47
N ILE A 278 -5.87 44.07 -7.65
CA ILE A 278 -5.50 42.69 -7.96
C ILE A 278 -4.58 42.68 -9.17
N LYS A 279 -3.44 41.99 -9.05
CA LYS A 279 -2.40 41.92 -10.09
C LYS A 279 -1.69 40.58 -10.02
N ASN A 280 -1.65 39.83 -11.11
CA ASN A 280 -0.72 38.72 -11.19
C ASN A 280 0.47 39.14 -12.05
N ALA A 281 1.66 39.23 -11.47
CA ALA A 281 2.87 39.67 -12.18
C ALA A 281 3.64 38.50 -12.84
N GLY A 282 3.01 37.33 -12.93
CA GLY A 282 3.60 36.11 -13.48
C GLY A 282 4.87 35.72 -12.71
N VAL A 283 5.96 35.50 -13.45
CA VAL A 283 7.24 35.04 -12.90
C VAL A 283 7.96 36.09 -12.04
N ASN A 284 7.59 37.37 -12.16
CA ASN A 284 8.23 38.46 -11.43
C ASN A 284 7.32 38.95 -10.29
N ASN A 285 7.26 38.16 -9.22
CA ASN A 285 6.36 38.35 -8.07
C ASN A 285 6.53 39.70 -7.32
N ARG A 286 7.52 40.52 -7.69
CA ARG A 286 7.80 41.83 -7.06
C ARG A 286 6.66 42.85 -7.11
N VAL A 287 5.65 42.64 -7.96
CA VAL A 287 4.48 43.51 -8.06
C VAL A 287 3.16 42.73 -8.16
N THR A 288 3.15 41.44 -7.77
CA THR A 288 1.89 40.69 -7.62
C THR A 288 1.06 41.33 -6.51
N ARG A 289 -0.26 41.43 -6.71
CA ARG A 289 -1.26 41.94 -5.77
C ARG A 289 -2.42 40.95 -5.65
N GLU A 290 -2.79 40.66 -4.41
CA GLU A 290 -3.81 39.69 -4.03
C GLU A 290 -4.77 40.39 -3.06
N ALA A 291 -6.08 40.21 -3.20
CA ALA A 291 -7.10 40.92 -2.41
C ALA A 291 -7.89 39.97 -1.50
N TYR A 292 -8.40 40.51 -0.40
CA TYR A 292 -8.98 39.75 0.70
C TYR A 292 -10.25 40.43 1.20
N LEU A 293 -11.33 39.66 1.38
CA LEU A 293 -12.66 40.13 1.80
C LEU A 293 -13.20 39.25 2.94
N LYS A 294 -13.73 39.84 4.02
CA LYS A 294 -14.30 39.11 5.16
C LYS A 294 -15.74 39.57 5.42
N PHE A 295 -16.63 38.62 5.67
CA PHE A 295 -18.04 38.85 5.97
C PHE A 295 -18.43 38.12 7.26
N SER A 296 -19.20 38.77 8.14
CA SER A 296 -19.93 38.09 9.21
C SER A 296 -21.31 37.72 8.69
N LEU A 297 -21.67 36.45 8.82
CA LEU A 297 -23.00 35.94 8.49
C LEU A 297 -23.83 35.90 9.79
N PRO A 298 -25.12 36.28 9.77
CA PRO A 298 -26.02 35.98 10.88
C PRO A 298 -26.20 34.46 11.02
N LEU A 299 -26.66 33.96 12.17
CA LEU A 299 -26.98 32.54 12.36
C LEU A 299 -28.03 32.06 11.33
N LEU A 300 -27.60 31.34 10.31
CA LEU A 300 -28.46 30.83 9.23
C LEU A 300 -29.08 29.48 9.64
N GLN A 301 -30.27 29.52 10.26
CA GLN A 301 -30.97 28.30 10.70
C GLN A 301 -31.66 27.51 9.55
N ASP A 302 -31.71 28.09 8.35
CA ASP A 302 -32.38 27.53 7.17
C ASP A 302 -31.39 27.07 6.09
N SER A 303 -31.84 26.18 5.20
CA SER A 303 -30.98 25.71 4.11
C SER A 303 -30.62 26.84 3.13
N ILE A 304 -29.33 27.17 3.04
CA ILE A 304 -28.78 28.15 2.11
C ILE A 304 -28.92 27.61 0.68
N LYS A 305 -29.42 28.44 -0.24
CA LYS A 305 -29.68 28.08 -1.65
C LYS A 305 -28.75 28.78 -2.64
N ALA A 306 -28.29 29.98 -2.31
CA ALA A 306 -27.31 30.72 -3.10
C ALA A 306 -26.55 31.69 -2.20
N VAL A 307 -25.26 31.87 -2.47
CA VAL A 307 -24.51 33.02 -1.95
C VAL A 307 -23.74 33.66 -3.09
N VAL A 308 -23.93 34.96 -3.28
CA VAL A 308 -23.36 35.73 -4.39
C VAL A 308 -22.55 36.89 -3.84
N LEU A 309 -21.24 36.83 -4.04
CA LEU A 309 -20.33 37.95 -3.80
C LEU A 309 -20.39 38.90 -5.00
N LYS A 310 -20.53 40.20 -4.75
CA LYS A 310 -20.64 41.24 -5.77
C LYS A 310 -19.56 42.29 -5.57
N LEU A 311 -18.85 42.65 -6.64
CA LEU A 311 -17.79 43.66 -6.64
C LEU A 311 -18.02 44.69 -7.75
N PHE A 312 -17.86 45.99 -7.46
CA PHE A 312 -18.05 47.05 -8.47
C PHE A 312 -16.72 47.56 -9.06
N ALA A 313 -16.56 47.47 -10.38
CA ALA A 313 -15.30 47.77 -11.07
C ALA A 313 -14.95 49.27 -11.08
N LYS A 314 -13.72 49.62 -10.68
CA LYS A 314 -13.27 51.03 -10.53
C LYS A 314 -12.61 51.62 -11.78
N LYS A 315 -11.81 50.83 -12.50
CA LYS A 315 -10.94 51.33 -13.58
C LYS A 315 -10.79 50.31 -14.72
N ASP A 316 -10.73 50.79 -15.96
CA ASP A 316 -10.51 49.96 -17.14
C ASP A 316 -9.06 49.49 -17.28
N LEU A 317 -8.91 48.31 -17.89
CA LEU A 317 -7.65 47.74 -18.32
C LEU A 317 -7.02 48.61 -19.42
N ALA A 318 -5.73 48.94 -19.25
CA ALA A 318 -5.05 49.83 -20.17
C ALA A 318 -4.92 49.23 -21.57
N VAL A 319 -5.30 50.03 -22.58
CA VAL A 319 -5.27 49.67 -24.00
C VAL A 319 -3.84 49.75 -24.52
N ASP A 320 -3.32 48.65 -25.08
CA ASP A 320 -2.35 48.78 -26.18
C ASP A 320 -2.30 47.54 -27.11
N THR A 321 -2.76 47.78 -28.35
CA THR A 321 -2.53 47.06 -29.65
C THR A 321 -2.50 45.52 -29.78
N VAL A 322 -2.47 44.72 -28.73
CA VAL A 322 -2.60 43.26 -28.80
C VAL A 322 -3.86 42.83 -28.05
N ALA A 323 -4.71 42.03 -28.70
CA ALA A 323 -6.06 41.68 -28.29
C ALA A 323 -6.25 41.62 -26.75
N ILE A 324 -7.09 42.53 -26.24
CA ILE A 324 -7.33 42.71 -24.79
C ILE A 324 -7.63 41.36 -24.17
N LYS A 325 -6.70 40.86 -23.35
CA LYS A 325 -6.94 39.68 -22.55
C LYS A 325 -7.87 40.07 -21.44
N VAL A 326 -9.10 39.59 -21.57
CA VAL A 326 -10.07 39.45 -20.50
C VAL A 326 -9.35 38.90 -19.26
N VAL A 327 -9.29 39.71 -18.21
CA VAL A 327 -8.58 39.36 -16.97
C VAL A 327 -9.55 38.63 -16.10
N ASN A 328 -9.36 37.33 -15.91
CA ASN A 328 -10.20 36.65 -14.95
C ASN A 328 -9.73 36.95 -13.53
N ILE A 329 -10.71 37.15 -12.66
CA ILE A 329 -10.56 37.28 -11.23
C ILE A 329 -11.12 36.00 -10.64
N SER A 330 -10.29 35.28 -9.90
CA SER A 330 -10.68 34.09 -9.15
C SER A 330 -10.96 34.47 -7.71
N VAL A 331 -11.96 33.87 -7.11
CA VAL A 331 -12.35 34.00 -5.71
C VAL A 331 -12.21 32.62 -5.07
N ALA A 332 -11.32 32.48 -4.10
CA ALA A 332 -11.10 31.28 -3.29
C ALA A 332 -11.64 31.46 -1.88
N SER A 333 -12.03 30.36 -1.24
CA SER A 333 -12.48 30.33 0.15
C SER A 333 -11.28 30.17 1.09
N ILE A 334 -11.24 30.93 2.18
CA ILE A 334 -10.10 30.90 3.10
C ILE A 334 -10.50 30.17 4.38
N LYS A 335 -10.14 28.89 4.45
CA LYS A 335 -10.29 28.02 5.62
C LYS A 335 -9.59 28.49 6.92
N TYR A 336 -8.81 29.57 6.85
CA TYR A 336 -8.19 30.24 8.00
C TYR A 336 -8.46 31.75 7.93
N ASP A 337 -9.53 32.19 8.60
CA ASP A 337 -10.13 33.52 8.47
C ASP A 337 -9.58 34.58 9.45
N ALA A 338 -8.60 34.20 10.29
CA ALA A 338 -8.02 35.02 11.37
C ALA A 338 -7.17 36.24 10.93
N TRP A 339 -7.33 36.75 9.71
CA TRP A 339 -6.61 37.92 9.20
C TRP A 339 -7.32 39.24 9.51
N GLU A 340 -6.58 40.32 9.78
CA GLU A 340 -7.14 41.62 10.13
C GLU A 340 -6.74 42.73 9.14
N GLU A 341 -7.73 43.50 8.71
CA GLU A 341 -7.71 44.46 7.60
C GLU A 341 -6.51 45.42 7.61
N MET A 342 -6.36 46.16 8.72
CA MET A 342 -5.36 47.21 8.92
C MET A 342 -3.96 46.66 9.20
N SER A 343 -3.75 45.34 9.08
CA SER A 343 -2.50 44.65 9.41
C SER A 343 -2.03 43.63 8.37
N LEU A 344 -2.88 43.24 7.41
CA LEU A 344 -2.53 42.22 6.43
C LEU A 344 -1.44 42.71 5.46
N THR A 345 -0.46 41.84 5.16
CA THR A 345 0.66 42.12 4.25
C THR A 345 0.90 40.91 3.34
N TYR A 346 1.73 41.03 2.30
CA TYR A 346 1.94 39.93 1.35
C TYR A 346 2.67 38.74 1.99
N GLU A 347 3.52 39.00 2.98
CA GLU A 347 4.24 37.97 3.75
C GLU A 347 3.33 37.26 4.77
N THR A 348 2.31 37.95 5.29
CA THR A 348 1.42 37.45 6.36
C THR A 348 0.06 36.97 5.87
N ARG A 349 -0.20 37.07 4.56
CA ARG A 349 -1.51 36.74 3.99
C ARG A 349 -1.87 35.26 4.17
N PRO A 350 -3.12 34.93 4.52
CA PRO A 350 -3.57 33.56 4.40
C PRO A 350 -3.63 33.19 2.91
N LEU A 351 -3.18 31.99 2.64
CA LEU A 351 -3.38 31.28 1.37
C LEU A 351 -4.50 30.25 1.67
N ALA A 352 -5.39 29.89 0.73
CA ALA A 352 -6.68 29.21 1.00
C ALA A 352 -6.65 27.74 1.55
N ALA A 353 -7.06 26.65 0.85
CA ALA A 353 -6.79 25.24 1.26
C ALA A 353 -6.15 24.30 0.16
N GLY A 354 -4.84 24.00 0.24
CA GLY A 354 -3.88 23.76 -0.88
C GLY A 354 -2.37 23.75 -0.47
N SER A 355 -1.56 24.82 -0.66
CA SER A 355 -0.08 24.81 -0.43
C SER A 355 0.66 26.10 0.08
N THR A 356 1.51 26.01 1.13
CA THR A 356 2.72 26.89 1.37
C THR A 356 4.01 26.14 1.78
N GLY A 357 3.90 24.87 2.14
CA GLY A 357 5.07 24.01 2.44
C GLY A 357 5.49 23.09 1.28
N ALA A 358 4.68 23.02 0.22
CA ALA A 358 4.91 22.16 -0.93
C ALA A 358 6.00 22.75 -1.84
N LYS A 359 6.94 21.91 -2.26
CA LYS A 359 7.99 22.26 -3.23
C LYS A 359 7.66 21.59 -4.55
N ARG A 360 7.50 22.36 -5.61
CA ARG A 360 7.07 21.83 -6.90
C ARG A 360 8.22 21.10 -7.57
N ILE A 361 7.95 19.93 -8.14
CA ILE A 361 8.93 19.19 -8.93
C ILE A 361 9.11 19.90 -10.28
N THR A 362 10.37 20.19 -10.61
CA THR A 362 10.77 20.89 -11.85
C THR A 362 11.37 19.95 -12.89
N THR A 363 11.79 18.74 -12.51
CA THR A 363 12.12 17.68 -13.47
C THR A 363 10.89 17.35 -14.32
N ALA A 364 10.99 17.53 -15.63
CA ALA A 364 9.85 17.42 -16.54
C ALA A 364 9.19 16.02 -16.55
N ILE A 365 10.02 14.97 -16.44
CA ILE A 365 9.62 13.56 -16.32
C ILE A 365 10.47 12.94 -15.21
N VAL A 366 9.86 12.54 -14.10
CA VAL A 366 10.47 11.66 -13.09
C VAL A 366 10.04 10.23 -13.43
N PRO A 367 10.95 9.37 -13.94
CA PRO A 367 10.57 8.05 -14.43
C PRO A 367 10.34 7.04 -13.29
N THR A 368 9.63 5.95 -13.61
CA THR A 368 9.51 4.80 -12.70
C THR A 368 10.91 4.23 -12.43
N GLY A 369 11.21 3.91 -11.17
CA GLY A 369 12.54 3.50 -10.71
C GLY A 369 13.46 4.65 -10.26
N ALA A 370 13.14 5.91 -10.57
CA ALA A 370 13.94 7.06 -10.15
C ALA A 370 14.04 7.18 -8.62
N ARG A 371 15.18 7.70 -8.13
CA ARG A 371 15.42 7.99 -6.70
C ARG A 371 15.75 9.46 -6.44
N SER A 372 15.80 10.29 -7.47
CA SER A 372 16.09 11.72 -7.38
C SER A 372 15.33 12.52 -8.42
N PHE A 373 15.07 13.79 -8.10
CA PHE A 373 14.40 14.78 -8.94
C PHE A 373 14.70 16.19 -8.42
N ASP A 374 14.54 17.20 -9.27
CA ASP A 374 14.74 18.60 -8.94
C ASP A 374 13.44 19.25 -8.45
N VAL A 375 13.55 20.13 -7.46
CA VAL A 375 12.46 20.99 -6.99
C VAL A 375 12.71 22.46 -7.31
N ASP A 376 11.67 23.27 -7.30
CA ASP A 376 11.76 24.72 -7.49
C ASP A 376 12.58 25.41 -6.38
N ASP A 377 12.36 25.04 -5.12
CA ASP A 377 13.09 25.51 -3.95
C ASP A 377 13.14 24.42 -2.86
N PRO A 378 14.33 23.95 -2.42
CA PRO A 378 14.44 22.96 -1.35
C PRO A 378 14.29 23.54 0.08
N ALA A 379 14.20 24.86 0.26
CA ALA A 379 14.31 25.48 1.59
C ALA A 379 13.20 25.02 2.56
N GLY A 380 13.60 24.61 3.77
CA GLY A 380 12.71 24.05 4.80
C GLY A 380 12.61 22.53 4.78
N LEU A 381 13.18 21.86 3.77
CA LEU A 381 13.41 20.41 3.77
C LEU A 381 14.83 20.09 4.30
N SER A 382 15.01 18.91 4.86
CA SER A 382 16.30 18.43 5.39
C SER A 382 16.50 16.94 5.15
N VAL A 383 17.76 16.51 5.05
CA VAL A 383 18.08 15.07 4.99
C VAL A 383 17.58 14.38 6.24
N GLY A 384 16.87 13.27 6.06
CA GLY A 384 16.20 12.53 7.12
C GLY A 384 14.74 12.91 7.37
N ASP A 385 14.23 14.00 6.79
CA ASP A 385 12.81 14.35 6.87
C ASP A 385 11.93 13.29 6.19
N THR A 386 10.81 12.97 6.83
CA THR A 386 9.69 12.28 6.19
C THR A 386 8.88 13.29 5.38
N VAL A 387 8.52 12.90 4.15
CA VAL A 387 7.81 13.74 3.19
C VAL A 387 6.70 12.95 2.50
N LEU A 388 5.67 13.66 2.03
CA LEU A 388 4.78 13.16 0.99
C LEU A 388 5.29 13.66 -0.35
N LEU A 389 5.59 12.73 -1.24
CA LEU A 389 5.74 12.98 -2.67
C LEU A 389 4.36 12.82 -3.31
N THR A 390 3.74 13.91 -3.75
CA THR A 390 2.37 13.89 -4.26
C THR A 390 2.34 14.15 -5.76
N ARG A 391 1.70 13.24 -6.50
CA ARG A 391 1.38 13.39 -7.91
C ARG A 391 -0.04 13.94 -8.03
N THR A 392 -0.21 15.06 -8.74
CA THR A 392 -1.51 15.71 -8.94
C THR A 392 -1.81 15.73 -10.44
N PRO A 393 -2.60 14.76 -10.96
CA PRO A 393 -2.87 14.70 -12.39
C PRO A 393 -3.85 15.79 -12.87
N ASN A 394 -3.81 16.06 -14.16
CA ASN A 394 -4.72 16.98 -14.88
C ASN A 394 -5.64 16.23 -15.87
N ASP A 395 -6.59 16.93 -16.49
CA ASP A 395 -7.55 16.31 -17.42
C ASP A 395 -6.91 15.80 -18.72
N ALA A 396 -5.73 16.30 -19.10
CA ALA A 396 -4.97 15.75 -20.21
C ALA A 396 -4.56 14.29 -19.94
N TRP A 397 -4.25 13.94 -18.69
CA TRP A 397 -3.97 12.56 -18.27
C TRP A 397 -5.22 11.67 -18.33
N ILE A 398 -6.36 12.16 -17.85
CA ILE A 398 -7.65 11.44 -17.92
C ILE A 398 -8.07 11.19 -19.37
N THR A 399 -7.88 12.18 -20.24
CA THR A 399 -8.09 12.09 -21.69
C THR A 399 -7.17 11.06 -22.32
N ALA A 400 -5.89 11.08 -21.98
CA ALA A 400 -4.89 10.15 -22.50
C ALA A 400 -5.14 8.68 -22.09
N LEU A 401 -5.75 8.45 -20.93
CA LEU A 401 -6.22 7.12 -20.49
C LEU A 401 -7.60 6.72 -21.05
N ALA A 402 -8.29 7.63 -21.75
CA ALA A 402 -9.67 7.52 -22.22
C ALA A 402 -10.69 7.22 -21.11
N MET A 403 -10.47 7.75 -19.89
CA MET A 403 -11.26 7.40 -18.69
C MET A 403 -12.39 8.37 -18.32
N ALA A 404 -12.45 9.56 -18.92
CA ALA A 404 -13.52 10.54 -18.66
C ALA A 404 -14.93 9.95 -18.88
N GLN A 405 -15.10 9.12 -19.92
CA GLN A 405 -16.35 8.41 -20.24
C GLN A 405 -16.85 7.45 -19.14
N TYR A 406 -15.99 7.08 -18.19
CA TYR A 406 -16.32 6.23 -17.04
C TYR A 406 -16.36 7.03 -15.72
N GLY A 407 -16.48 8.35 -15.81
CA GLY A 407 -16.63 9.25 -14.66
C GLY A 407 -15.35 9.55 -13.88
N TRP A 408 -14.16 9.26 -14.43
CA TRP A 408 -12.91 9.62 -13.77
C TRP A 408 -12.66 11.14 -13.89
N VAL A 409 -12.42 11.79 -12.75
CA VAL A 409 -12.03 13.21 -12.67
C VAL A 409 -10.60 13.30 -12.14
N ALA A 410 -9.75 14.17 -12.72
CA ALA A 410 -8.32 14.17 -12.43
C ALA A 410 -7.99 14.39 -10.94
N SER A 411 -8.72 15.27 -10.26
CA SER A 411 -8.55 15.55 -8.82
C SER A 411 -8.71 14.30 -7.94
N GLU A 412 -9.56 13.33 -8.32
CA GLU A 412 -9.70 12.06 -7.58
C GLU A 412 -8.43 11.20 -7.60
N TYR A 413 -7.51 11.42 -8.56
CA TYR A 413 -6.28 10.65 -8.75
C TYR A 413 -5.03 11.40 -8.26
N ARG A 414 -5.20 12.42 -7.40
CA ARG A 414 -4.10 12.91 -6.55
C ARG A 414 -3.67 11.79 -5.61
N VAL A 415 -2.41 11.37 -5.70
CA VAL A 415 -1.86 10.25 -4.90
C VAL A 415 -0.54 10.67 -4.26
N SER A 416 -0.48 10.52 -2.93
CA SER A 416 0.68 10.82 -2.10
C SER A 416 1.46 9.54 -1.78
N TYR A 417 2.78 9.58 -1.94
CA TYR A 417 3.71 8.50 -1.62
C TYR A 417 4.62 8.95 -0.47
N GLN A 418 4.59 8.25 0.67
CA GLN A 418 5.48 8.55 1.80
C GLN A 418 6.93 8.24 1.39
N ARG A 419 7.87 9.16 1.66
CA ARG A 419 9.31 8.98 1.40
C ARG A 419 10.12 9.59 2.54
N ARG A 420 11.41 9.27 2.59
CA ARG A 420 12.42 9.93 3.43
C ARG A 420 13.49 10.55 2.55
N ILE A 421 13.86 11.80 2.81
CA ILE A 421 14.94 12.48 2.07
C ILE A 421 16.29 11.87 2.47
N THR A 422 17.09 11.46 1.49
CA THR A 422 18.42 10.85 1.67
C THR A 422 19.57 11.79 1.30
N ALA A 423 19.35 12.75 0.40
CA ALA A 423 20.32 13.79 0.06
C ALA A 423 19.61 15.05 -0.48
N ILE A 424 20.26 16.21 -0.35
CA ILE A 424 19.87 17.48 -0.96
C ILE A 424 21.13 18.12 -1.55
N ASN A 425 21.18 18.25 -2.88
CA ASN A 425 22.31 18.79 -3.62
C ASN A 425 21.84 19.95 -4.50
N GLY A 426 21.89 21.18 -3.96
CA GLY A 426 21.22 22.32 -4.60
C GLY A 426 19.72 22.06 -4.70
N LYS A 427 19.17 22.10 -5.92
CA LYS A 427 17.75 21.80 -6.19
C LYS A 427 17.44 20.31 -6.31
N THR A 428 18.45 19.46 -6.45
CA THR A 428 18.25 18.01 -6.61
C THR A 428 18.02 17.35 -5.25
N MET A 429 16.84 16.75 -5.12
CA MET A 429 16.42 15.97 -3.95
C MET A 429 16.62 14.48 -4.24
N SER A 430 17.06 13.70 -3.25
CA SER A 430 17.09 12.24 -3.31
C SER A 430 16.21 11.61 -2.23
N VAL A 431 15.58 10.48 -2.55
CA VAL A 431 14.67 9.74 -1.66
C VAL A 431 15.09 8.27 -1.46
N ASP A 432 14.65 7.71 -0.34
CA ASP A 432 14.95 6.37 0.18
C ASP A 432 14.36 5.20 -0.63
N ILE A 433 13.20 5.40 -1.27
CA ILE A 433 12.45 4.37 -2.00
C ILE A 433 12.17 4.87 -3.42
N PRO A 434 12.36 4.06 -4.47
CA PRO A 434 12.21 4.52 -5.84
C PRO A 434 10.77 4.93 -6.16
N ILE A 435 10.62 5.77 -7.17
CA ILE A 435 9.32 6.22 -7.66
C ILE A 435 8.64 5.06 -8.39
N VAL A 436 7.42 4.69 -7.97
CA VAL A 436 6.69 3.54 -8.53
C VAL A 436 5.72 3.91 -9.66
N GLN A 437 5.55 5.20 -9.93
CA GLN A 437 4.64 5.75 -10.95
C GLN A 437 5.22 7.06 -11.48
N THR A 438 5.24 7.25 -12.79
CA THR A 438 5.81 8.46 -13.41
C THR A 438 5.12 9.75 -12.94
N ILE A 439 5.94 10.78 -12.71
CA ILE A 439 5.48 12.15 -12.47
C ILE A 439 5.91 12.98 -13.67
N GLU A 440 4.94 13.47 -14.44
CA GLU A 440 5.17 14.12 -15.73
C GLU A 440 4.46 15.47 -15.75
N THR A 441 5.20 16.54 -16.04
CA THR A 441 4.67 17.93 -16.00
C THR A 441 3.52 18.12 -16.99
N ALA A 442 3.57 17.46 -18.16
CA ALA A 442 2.48 17.44 -19.14
C ALA A 442 1.16 16.88 -18.58
N TYR A 443 1.27 15.97 -17.60
CA TYR A 443 0.15 15.31 -16.93
C TYR A 443 -0.08 15.84 -15.51
N GLY A 444 0.21 17.13 -15.27
CA GLY A 444 -0.04 17.85 -14.00
C GLY A 444 1.16 17.90 -13.05
N GLY A 445 2.14 17.00 -13.21
CA GLY A 445 3.35 16.97 -12.41
C GLY A 445 3.12 16.53 -10.96
N GLY A 446 3.91 17.10 -10.05
CA GLY A 446 3.88 16.74 -8.65
C GLY A 446 4.69 17.69 -7.77
N GLU A 447 4.60 17.43 -6.48
CA GLU A 447 5.16 18.24 -5.40
C GLU A 447 5.72 17.35 -4.29
N ILE A 448 6.62 17.88 -3.48
CA ILE A 448 7.11 17.24 -2.26
C ILE A 448 6.81 18.15 -1.07
N THR A 449 6.18 17.60 -0.03
CA THR A 449 5.85 18.37 1.19
C THR A 449 6.29 17.64 2.44
N LYS A 450 6.82 18.37 3.42
CA LYS A 450 7.18 17.83 4.73
C LYS A 450 5.97 17.22 5.43
N TYR A 451 6.13 16.03 6.01
CA TYR A 451 5.03 15.24 6.54
C TYR A 451 5.33 14.69 7.94
N SER A 452 4.39 14.89 8.86
CA SER A 452 4.44 14.31 10.20
C SER A 452 3.32 13.29 10.37
N VAL A 453 3.69 12.04 10.67
CA VAL A 453 2.73 11.00 11.06
C VAL A 453 2.22 11.29 12.48
N ARG A 454 0.90 11.40 12.64
CA ARG A 454 0.20 11.47 13.94
C ARG A 454 -0.91 10.43 13.98
N GLY A 455 -1.26 9.94 15.17
CA GLY A 455 -2.35 8.98 15.38
C GLY A 455 -2.08 7.53 14.94
N ARG A 456 -1.07 7.31 14.09
CA ARG A 456 -0.67 5.98 13.61
C ARG A 456 -0.06 5.13 14.75
N ILE A 457 -0.61 3.94 15.00
CA ILE A 457 -0.04 2.99 15.97
C ILE A 457 1.00 2.09 15.30
N SER A 458 1.84 1.44 16.10
CA SER A 458 2.97 0.65 15.59
C SER A 458 3.36 -0.53 16.47
N ASN A 459 4.15 -1.45 15.93
CA ASN A 459 4.67 -2.61 16.67
C ASN A 459 3.57 -3.51 17.27
N CYS A 460 2.43 -3.64 16.58
CA CYS A 460 1.29 -4.45 17.02
C CYS A 460 1.08 -5.68 16.14
N GLY A 461 0.53 -6.75 16.71
CA GLY A 461 0.34 -8.02 16.02
C GLY A 461 -0.87 -8.84 16.44
N VAL A 462 -1.33 -9.71 15.54
CA VAL A 462 -2.29 -10.79 15.84
C VAL A 462 -1.70 -12.10 15.35
N GLU A 463 -1.60 -13.10 16.22
CA GLU A 463 -0.81 -14.30 15.95
C GLU A 463 -1.41 -15.63 16.40
N ASN A 464 -1.12 -16.68 15.61
CA ASN A 464 -1.19 -18.09 16.01
C ASN A 464 -2.58 -18.56 16.50
N MET A 465 -3.64 -18.28 15.74
CA MET A 465 -5.01 -18.60 16.13
C MET A 465 -5.94 -18.94 14.96
N LEU A 466 -6.98 -19.72 15.25
CA LEU A 466 -8.16 -19.90 14.42
C LEU A 466 -9.18 -18.82 14.78
N ILE A 467 -9.74 -18.15 13.78
CA ILE A 467 -10.80 -17.15 13.93
C ILE A 467 -12.00 -17.62 13.11
N THR A 468 -13.18 -17.71 13.70
CA THR A 468 -14.40 -18.16 13.01
C THR A 468 -15.54 -17.18 13.20
N SER A 469 -16.37 -16.99 12.17
CA SER A 469 -17.66 -16.30 12.31
C SER A 469 -18.78 -17.33 12.41
N ILE A 470 -19.77 -17.11 13.27
CA ILE A 470 -21.09 -17.74 13.08
C ILE A 470 -21.74 -17.19 11.80
N TYR A 471 -22.69 -17.91 11.22
CA TYR A 471 -23.45 -17.50 10.04
C TYR A 471 -24.74 -18.31 9.94
N ALA A 472 -25.79 -17.75 9.32
CA ALA A 472 -27.07 -18.42 9.12
C ALA A 472 -27.16 -19.22 7.80
N SER A 473 -26.43 -18.79 6.76
CA SER A 473 -26.41 -19.46 5.43
C SER A 473 -25.15 -19.10 4.63
N ASP A 474 -24.92 -19.76 3.49
CA ASP A 474 -23.77 -19.47 2.60
C ASP A 474 -23.78 -18.07 1.97
N VAL A 475 -24.96 -17.44 1.95
CA VAL A 475 -25.20 -16.08 1.42
C VAL A 475 -25.52 -15.06 2.51
N ASP A 476 -25.34 -15.42 3.78
CA ASP A 476 -25.58 -14.52 4.91
C ASP A 476 -24.71 -13.26 4.81
N GLU A 477 -25.26 -12.14 5.23
CA GLU A 477 -24.57 -10.86 5.32
C GLU A 477 -24.65 -10.25 6.73
N SER A 478 -25.30 -10.91 7.69
CA SER A 478 -25.54 -10.43 9.06
C SER A 478 -24.65 -11.13 10.09
N HIS A 479 -23.33 -11.07 9.89
CA HIS A 479 -22.32 -11.69 10.77
C HIS A 479 -20.93 -11.03 10.62
N GLY A 480 -19.89 -11.64 11.19
CA GLY A 480 -18.50 -11.16 11.11
C GLY A 480 -18.05 -10.89 9.68
N TRP A 481 -17.56 -9.68 9.43
CA TRP A 481 -17.28 -9.16 8.08
C TRP A 481 -15.79 -9.26 7.72
N GLY A 482 -14.93 -8.44 8.30
CA GLY A 482 -13.47 -8.63 8.29
C GLY A 482 -13.00 -9.34 9.56
N ALA A 483 -12.17 -10.37 9.44
CA ALA A 483 -11.63 -11.09 10.61
C ALA A 483 -10.60 -10.26 11.38
N ILE A 484 -9.62 -9.69 10.65
CA ILE A 484 -8.65 -8.75 11.20
C ILE A 484 -8.57 -7.51 10.30
N THR A 485 -8.62 -6.32 10.91
CA THR A 485 -8.33 -5.05 10.22
C THR A 485 -7.21 -4.28 10.88
N LEU A 486 -6.34 -3.67 10.05
CA LEU A 486 -5.25 -2.80 10.49
C LEU A 486 -5.48 -1.42 9.88
N THR A 487 -5.87 -0.45 10.71
CA THR A 487 -6.23 0.91 10.29
C THR A 487 -5.29 1.93 10.91
N GLN A 488 -4.65 2.77 10.08
CA GLN A 488 -3.64 3.74 10.53
C GLN A 488 -2.53 3.06 11.36
N THR A 489 -1.81 2.12 10.74
CA THR A 489 -0.73 1.33 11.35
C THR A 489 0.61 1.51 10.64
N THR A 490 1.72 1.35 11.35
CA THR A 490 3.07 1.18 10.76
C THR A 490 3.83 0.09 11.50
N ASP A 491 4.58 -0.76 10.80
CA ASP A 491 5.43 -1.77 11.44
C ASP A 491 4.59 -2.73 12.32
N CYS A 492 3.51 -3.24 11.74
CA CYS A 492 2.59 -4.20 12.36
C CYS A 492 2.59 -5.53 11.59
N TRP A 493 1.95 -6.56 12.13
CA TRP A 493 1.86 -7.85 11.45
C TRP A 493 0.60 -8.66 11.76
N VAL A 494 0.30 -9.63 10.89
CA VAL A 494 -0.59 -10.75 11.19
C VAL A 494 0.15 -12.02 10.79
N ARG A 495 0.26 -12.99 11.70
CA ARG A 495 1.06 -14.21 11.45
C ARG A 495 0.37 -15.47 11.92
N LYS A 496 0.34 -16.52 11.10
CA LYS A 496 -0.25 -17.82 11.49
C LYS A 496 -1.70 -17.65 11.96
N VAL A 497 -2.53 -17.00 11.16
CA VAL A 497 -3.97 -16.83 11.42
C VAL A 497 -4.80 -17.48 10.34
N THR A 498 -5.77 -18.31 10.75
CA THR A 498 -6.78 -18.87 9.84
C THR A 498 -8.13 -18.23 10.13
N ALA A 499 -8.69 -17.50 9.18
CA ALA A 499 -10.07 -17.02 9.24
C ALA A 499 -11.02 -17.98 8.52
N ARG A 500 -12.18 -18.27 9.12
CA ARG A 500 -13.27 -19.03 8.49
C ARG A 500 -14.58 -18.28 8.52
N TYR A 501 -15.33 -18.40 7.43
CA TYR A 501 -16.73 -17.98 7.32
C TYR A 501 -17.02 -16.47 7.37
N PHE A 502 -15.99 -15.62 7.46
CA PHE A 502 -16.12 -14.17 7.36
C PHE A 502 -16.59 -13.74 5.96
N GLY A 503 -17.43 -12.70 5.86
CA GLY A 503 -18.04 -12.29 4.58
C GLY A 503 -17.19 -11.39 3.69
N TYR A 504 -16.18 -10.73 4.27
CA TYR A 504 -15.30 -9.81 3.55
C TYR A 504 -13.88 -10.34 3.43
N SER A 505 -13.10 -10.36 4.51
CA SER A 505 -11.65 -10.59 4.46
C SER A 505 -11.11 -11.40 5.64
N CYS A 506 -9.95 -12.04 5.45
CA CYS A 506 -9.11 -12.52 6.53
C CYS A 506 -8.31 -11.35 7.12
N VAL A 507 -7.61 -10.59 6.26
CA VAL A 507 -6.90 -9.37 6.66
C VAL A 507 -7.21 -8.23 5.70
N GLY A 508 -7.73 -7.11 6.25
CA GLY A 508 -7.88 -5.83 5.56
C GLY A 508 -6.91 -4.78 6.11
N LEU A 509 -6.11 -4.18 5.23
CA LEU A 509 -5.18 -3.09 5.54
C LEU A 509 -5.76 -1.75 5.09
N TYR A 510 -5.82 -0.77 5.99
CA TYR A 510 -6.43 0.55 5.75
C TYR A 510 -5.47 1.66 6.18
N TRP A 511 -4.82 2.35 5.22
CA TRP A 511 -3.72 3.27 5.54
C TRP A 511 -2.59 2.62 6.36
N ALA A 512 -2.31 1.33 6.08
CA ALA A 512 -1.24 0.58 6.74
C ALA A 512 0.10 0.76 6.02
N TYR A 513 1.17 0.83 6.81
CA TYR A 513 2.54 0.95 6.31
C TYR A 513 3.44 -0.14 6.92
N ASN A 514 4.48 -0.54 6.19
CA ASN A 514 5.47 -1.52 6.65
C ASN A 514 4.81 -2.74 7.34
N THR A 515 3.75 -3.31 6.79
CA THR A 515 3.00 -4.40 7.43
C THR A 515 3.31 -5.73 6.75
N THR A 516 3.54 -6.79 7.53
CA THR A 516 3.66 -8.16 7.01
C THR A 516 2.45 -9.00 7.43
N VAL A 517 1.80 -9.65 6.47
CA VAL A 517 0.81 -10.70 6.68
C VAL A 517 1.44 -12.02 6.20
N GLU A 518 1.72 -12.96 7.11
CA GLU A 518 2.39 -14.22 6.74
C GLU A 518 1.75 -15.47 7.32
N GLU A 519 1.81 -16.58 6.57
CA GLU A 519 1.22 -17.88 6.95
C GLU A 519 -0.27 -17.77 7.33
N CYS A 520 -1.01 -16.88 6.64
CA CYS A 520 -2.42 -16.62 6.93
C CYS A 520 -3.35 -17.30 5.91
N ALA A 521 -4.55 -17.66 6.34
CA ALA A 521 -5.53 -18.36 5.50
C ALA A 521 -6.93 -17.76 5.56
N MET A 522 -7.64 -17.76 4.43
CA MET A 522 -9.07 -17.45 4.32
C MET A 522 -9.83 -18.67 3.79
N LEU A 523 -10.75 -19.22 4.58
CA LEU A 523 -11.48 -20.45 4.23
C LEU A 523 -13.00 -20.22 4.24
N ASP A 524 -13.63 -20.62 3.15
CA ASP A 524 -15.09 -20.76 3.00
C ASP A 524 -15.91 -19.50 3.37
N PRO A 525 -15.57 -18.29 2.86
CA PRO A 525 -16.30 -17.05 3.16
C PRO A 525 -17.82 -17.13 2.90
N LYS A 526 -18.61 -16.57 3.81
CA LYS A 526 -20.08 -16.56 3.77
C LYS A 526 -20.57 -15.16 3.42
N SER A 527 -21.19 -15.05 2.24
CA SER A 527 -21.80 -13.84 1.67
C SER A 527 -22.29 -14.14 0.26
N ILE A 528 -23.10 -13.26 -0.30
CA ILE A 528 -23.30 -13.21 -1.75
C ILE A 528 -21.96 -13.04 -2.49
N THR A 529 -21.81 -13.68 -3.66
CA THR A 529 -20.57 -13.70 -4.45
C THR A 529 -20.55 -12.59 -5.51
N THR A 530 -20.91 -11.36 -5.12
CA THR A 530 -20.92 -10.16 -5.98
C THR A 530 -20.62 -8.89 -5.17
N GLY A 531 -20.53 -7.71 -5.79
CA GLY A 531 -20.26 -6.44 -5.09
C GLY A 531 -18.93 -6.42 -4.32
N SER A 532 -18.80 -5.62 -3.26
CA SER A 532 -17.60 -5.62 -2.42
C SER A 532 -17.70 -6.71 -1.33
N ARG A 533 -17.27 -7.94 -1.64
CA ARG A 533 -17.31 -9.14 -0.76
C ARG A 533 -16.24 -10.17 -1.15
N LYS A 534 -15.86 -11.03 -0.20
CA LYS A 534 -14.89 -12.13 -0.38
C LYS A 534 -13.54 -11.66 -0.95
N TYR A 535 -13.02 -10.58 -0.36
CA TYR A 535 -11.72 -9.98 -0.63
C TYR A 535 -10.70 -10.52 0.39
N SER A 536 -10.19 -11.73 0.17
CA SER A 536 -9.47 -12.54 1.17
C SER A 536 -8.34 -11.78 1.87
N PHE A 537 -7.50 -11.10 1.08
CA PHE A 537 -6.43 -10.22 1.53
C PHE A 537 -6.54 -8.88 0.79
N TYR A 538 -6.79 -7.79 1.53
CA TYR A 538 -7.17 -6.49 0.96
C TYR A 538 -6.27 -5.36 1.44
N ILE A 539 -5.88 -4.47 0.53
CA ILE A 539 -5.13 -3.23 0.81
C ILE A 539 -5.94 -2.03 0.31
N ASP A 540 -6.34 -1.12 1.19
CA ASP A 540 -6.98 0.15 0.85
C ASP A 540 -6.21 1.33 1.46
N LYS A 541 -5.46 2.03 0.62
CA LYS A 541 -4.44 3.03 1.02
C LYS A 541 -3.31 2.43 1.86
N GLY A 542 -2.24 3.20 1.99
CA GLY A 542 -0.98 2.72 2.55
C GLY A 542 -0.05 2.11 1.51
N SER A 543 1.18 1.82 1.94
CA SER A 543 2.31 1.39 1.11
C SER A 543 3.26 0.51 1.93
N PHE A 544 4.17 -0.20 1.27
CA PHE A 544 5.18 -1.06 1.91
C PHE A 544 4.57 -2.26 2.64
N ASN A 545 3.48 -2.82 2.13
CA ASN A 545 2.81 -3.98 2.73
C ASN A 545 3.15 -5.27 1.99
N LEU A 546 3.53 -6.29 2.74
CA LEU A 546 3.87 -7.64 2.27
C LEU A 546 2.79 -8.64 2.71
N PHE A 547 2.32 -9.45 1.78
CA PHE A 547 1.56 -10.66 2.05
C PHE A 547 2.40 -11.84 1.56
N GLN A 548 2.70 -12.81 2.42
CA GLN A 548 3.45 -14.00 2.01
C GLN A 548 2.91 -15.30 2.59
N LEU A 549 3.13 -16.43 1.91
CA LEU A 549 2.66 -17.76 2.33
C LEU A 549 1.15 -17.82 2.64
N CYS A 550 0.36 -16.98 1.95
CA CYS A 550 -1.07 -16.89 2.19
C CYS A 550 -1.83 -17.95 1.38
N TYR A 551 -2.87 -18.52 1.99
CA TYR A 551 -3.73 -19.54 1.35
C TYR A 551 -5.19 -19.11 1.31
N THR A 552 -5.91 -19.40 0.22
CA THR A 552 -7.36 -19.17 0.17
C THR A 552 -8.16 -20.32 -0.43
N ARG A 553 -9.39 -20.48 0.07
CA ARG A 553 -10.40 -21.38 -0.49
C ARG A 553 -11.78 -20.71 -0.53
N GLY A 554 -12.37 -20.62 -1.72
CA GLY A 554 -13.71 -20.05 -1.92
C GLY A 554 -13.75 -18.51 -1.94
N GLY A 555 -12.59 -17.85 -2.06
CA GLY A 555 -12.52 -16.40 -2.25
C GLY A 555 -13.05 -15.96 -3.62
N ARG A 556 -13.34 -14.66 -3.78
CA ARG A 556 -13.75 -14.11 -5.09
C ARG A 556 -12.67 -13.27 -5.74
N HIS A 557 -12.07 -12.35 -4.98
CA HIS A 557 -10.85 -11.67 -5.37
C HIS A 557 -9.88 -11.85 -4.21
N ASP A 558 -8.77 -12.57 -4.41
CA ASP A 558 -7.99 -13.07 -3.26
C ASP A 558 -6.87 -12.13 -2.81
N TYR A 559 -6.19 -11.43 -3.74
CA TYR A 559 -5.02 -10.59 -3.46
C TYR A 559 -5.25 -9.17 -4.00
N VAL A 560 -5.96 -8.36 -3.22
CA VAL A 560 -6.74 -7.24 -3.76
C VAL A 560 -6.20 -5.88 -3.31
N THR A 561 -6.12 -4.95 -4.26
CA THR A 561 -5.94 -3.52 -3.98
C THR A 561 -7.22 -2.73 -4.19
N GLY A 562 -7.51 -1.81 -3.27
CA GLY A 562 -8.52 -0.76 -3.34
C GLY A 562 -8.18 0.34 -4.33
N SER A 563 -9.01 1.38 -4.38
CA SER A 563 -8.88 2.43 -5.40
C SER A 563 -7.73 3.39 -5.06
N ARG A 564 -6.77 3.53 -5.98
CA ARG A 564 -5.63 4.45 -5.88
C ARG A 564 -4.73 4.12 -4.68
N VAL A 565 -4.40 2.83 -4.54
CA VAL A 565 -3.37 2.34 -3.61
C VAL A 565 -1.99 2.73 -4.14
N ALA A 566 -1.14 3.23 -3.25
CA ALA A 566 0.21 3.67 -3.55
C ALA A 566 1.22 2.57 -3.24
N GLY A 567 2.04 2.19 -4.21
CA GLY A 567 3.11 1.20 -4.04
C GLY A 567 4.41 1.75 -3.41
N PRO A 568 5.40 0.88 -3.17
CA PRO A 568 5.39 -0.56 -3.49
C PRO A 568 4.55 -1.38 -2.48
N ASN A 569 3.80 -2.37 -2.95
CA ASN A 569 3.23 -3.44 -2.12
C ASN A 569 3.49 -4.79 -2.82
N ALA A 570 3.58 -5.88 -2.06
CA ALA A 570 3.94 -7.20 -2.60
C ALA A 570 3.06 -8.32 -2.05
N PHE A 571 2.63 -9.21 -2.95
CA PHE A 571 2.08 -10.54 -2.64
C PHE A 571 3.12 -11.56 -3.13
N VAL A 572 3.60 -12.45 -2.25
CA VAL A 572 4.72 -13.36 -2.54
C VAL A 572 4.41 -14.78 -2.09
N ASP A 573 4.64 -15.79 -2.93
CA ASP A 573 4.48 -17.21 -2.56
C ASP A 573 3.07 -17.54 -2.00
N CYS A 574 1.98 -17.08 -2.62
CA CYS A 574 0.61 -17.36 -2.17
C CYS A 574 -0.15 -18.35 -3.08
N TYR A 575 -1.15 -19.05 -2.54
CA TYR A 575 -1.94 -20.05 -3.27
C TYR A 575 -3.44 -19.98 -3.02
N SER A 576 -4.23 -19.84 -4.08
CA SER A 576 -5.70 -19.75 -4.04
C SER A 576 -6.39 -20.92 -4.74
N THR A 577 -7.49 -21.41 -4.15
CA THR A 577 -8.28 -22.52 -4.66
C THR A 577 -9.78 -22.21 -4.64
N GLN A 578 -10.55 -22.86 -5.53
CA GLN A 578 -12.00 -22.66 -5.63
C GLN A 578 -12.39 -21.17 -5.81
N THR A 579 -11.58 -20.44 -6.57
CA THR A 579 -11.71 -19.00 -6.82
C THR A 579 -12.96 -18.67 -7.64
N HIS A 580 -13.72 -17.66 -7.22
CA HIS A 580 -14.97 -17.27 -7.90
C HIS A 580 -14.84 -16.08 -8.87
N ALA A 581 -13.70 -15.38 -8.92
CA ALA A 581 -13.38 -14.40 -9.96
C ALA A 581 -11.85 -14.18 -10.03
N ASP A 582 -11.45 -13.06 -10.63
CA ASP A 582 -10.05 -12.66 -10.82
C ASP A 582 -9.33 -12.37 -9.48
N ILE A 583 -8.16 -12.97 -9.27
CA ILE A 583 -7.39 -12.88 -8.02
C ILE A 583 -6.33 -11.77 -8.02
N GLY A 584 -6.28 -10.94 -9.07
CA GLY A 584 -5.34 -9.85 -9.24
C GLY A 584 -5.85 -8.49 -8.72
N PRO A 585 -5.26 -7.37 -9.19
CA PRO A 585 -5.69 -6.03 -8.80
C PRO A 585 -7.10 -5.71 -9.34
N HIS A 586 -7.97 -5.15 -8.48
CA HIS A 586 -9.40 -5.08 -8.76
C HIS A 586 -9.96 -3.66 -9.00
N HIS A 587 -9.50 -2.67 -8.23
CA HIS A 587 -10.04 -1.32 -8.20
C HIS A 587 -9.20 -0.29 -8.97
N ARG A 588 -9.71 0.96 -9.05
CA ARG A 588 -9.21 2.04 -9.91
C ARG A 588 -7.74 2.39 -9.63
N TYR A 589 -6.87 2.20 -10.63
CA TYR A 589 -5.50 2.72 -10.72
C TYR A 589 -4.62 2.58 -9.46
N ALA A 590 -4.57 1.39 -8.87
CA ALA A 590 -3.49 1.05 -7.93
C ALA A 590 -2.13 1.02 -8.66
N THR A 591 -1.05 1.46 -8.00
CA THR A 591 0.28 1.58 -8.61
C THR A 591 1.34 0.81 -7.85
N GLY A 592 2.34 0.26 -8.57
CA GLY A 592 3.52 -0.36 -7.96
C GLY A 592 3.18 -1.60 -7.13
N ILE A 593 2.53 -2.58 -7.74
CA ILE A 593 2.11 -3.83 -7.07
C ILE A 593 2.90 -5.00 -7.66
N LEU A 594 3.53 -5.79 -6.80
CA LEU A 594 4.19 -7.04 -7.19
C LEU A 594 3.33 -8.24 -6.78
N PHE A 595 3.13 -9.14 -7.73
CA PHE A 595 2.66 -10.50 -7.52
C PHE A 595 3.81 -11.42 -7.92
N ASP A 596 4.37 -12.16 -6.96
CA ASP A 596 5.58 -12.97 -7.14
C ASP A 596 5.31 -14.40 -6.67
N ASN A 597 5.44 -15.38 -7.57
CA ASN A 597 5.03 -16.77 -7.31
C ASN A 597 3.63 -16.87 -6.68
N ILE A 598 2.64 -16.19 -7.26
CA ILE A 598 1.23 -16.39 -6.94
C ILE A 598 0.67 -17.51 -7.82
N ARG A 599 -0.10 -18.42 -7.23
CA ARG A 599 -0.86 -19.43 -7.97
C ARG A 599 -2.34 -19.41 -7.62
N GLY A 600 -3.20 -19.61 -8.60
CA GLY A 600 -4.63 -19.82 -8.34
C GLY A 600 -5.50 -19.70 -9.58
N GLY A 601 -6.56 -18.91 -9.48
CA GLY A 601 -7.56 -18.74 -10.53
C GLY A 601 -7.19 -17.68 -11.58
N GLU A 602 -8.23 -17.07 -12.13
CA GLU A 602 -8.14 -16.04 -13.16
C GLU A 602 -7.26 -14.89 -12.66
N THR A 603 -6.25 -14.49 -13.43
CA THR A 603 -5.33 -13.41 -13.01
C THR A 603 -5.28 -12.35 -14.10
N ARG A 604 -5.75 -11.14 -13.80
CA ARG A 604 -5.87 -10.06 -14.78
C ARG A 604 -5.39 -8.72 -14.21
N VAL A 605 -4.62 -7.97 -14.99
CA VAL A 605 -4.54 -6.51 -14.90
C VAL A 605 -5.01 -5.94 -16.24
N GLN A 606 -6.08 -5.14 -16.21
CA GLN A 606 -6.81 -4.78 -17.42
C GLN A 606 -7.60 -3.47 -17.29
N ASN A 607 -8.03 -2.92 -18.43
CA ASN A 607 -9.06 -1.91 -18.45
C ASN A 607 -10.45 -2.57 -18.30
N ARG A 608 -11.04 -2.43 -17.12
CA ARG A 608 -12.39 -2.93 -16.79
C ARG A 608 -13.52 -2.05 -17.33
N MET A 609 -13.21 -0.94 -18.01
CA MET A 609 -14.20 -0.01 -18.56
C MET A 609 -15.21 0.42 -17.47
N ALA A 610 -16.51 0.36 -17.78
CA ALA A 610 -17.59 0.67 -16.85
C ALA A 610 -17.89 -0.42 -15.80
N MET A 611 -17.22 -1.59 -15.83
CA MET A 611 -17.54 -2.69 -14.90
C MET A 611 -17.33 -2.28 -13.43
N GLY A 612 -18.13 -2.86 -12.53
CA GLY A 612 -18.19 -2.43 -11.14
C GLY A 612 -18.80 -1.03 -11.03
N SER A 613 -18.20 -0.16 -10.25
CA SER A 613 -18.58 1.27 -10.14
C SER A 613 -17.82 2.17 -11.13
N GLY A 614 -17.60 1.73 -12.37
CA GLY A 614 -16.68 2.39 -13.30
C GLY A 614 -15.22 2.20 -12.87
N HIS A 615 -14.76 0.95 -12.81
CA HIS A 615 -13.41 0.64 -12.31
C HIS A 615 -12.28 1.08 -13.25
N GLY A 616 -12.54 1.24 -14.56
CA GLY A 616 -11.53 1.65 -15.54
C GLY A 616 -10.27 0.77 -15.48
N TRP A 617 -9.10 1.39 -15.60
CA TRP A 617 -7.81 0.69 -15.43
C TRP A 617 -7.62 0.14 -14.02
N ALA A 618 -7.68 -1.17 -13.86
CA ALA A 618 -7.54 -1.87 -12.58
C ALA A 618 -6.08 -2.23 -12.27
N GLY A 619 -5.19 -1.24 -12.32
CA GLY A 619 -3.76 -1.40 -12.00
C GLY A 619 -2.82 -0.82 -13.06
N ALA A 620 -1.71 -0.24 -12.60
CA ALA A 620 -0.62 0.31 -13.41
C ALA A 620 0.72 0.05 -12.70
N GLN A 621 1.82 -0.15 -13.45
CA GLN A 621 3.11 -0.54 -12.85
C GLN A 621 2.94 -1.81 -11.97
N THR A 622 2.11 -2.75 -12.42
CA THR A 622 1.85 -4.05 -11.80
C THR A 622 2.70 -5.14 -12.45
N MET A 623 3.51 -5.81 -11.64
CA MET A 623 4.40 -6.89 -12.04
C MET A 623 3.81 -8.24 -11.61
N PHE A 624 3.64 -9.15 -12.56
CA PHE A 624 3.47 -10.58 -12.30
C PHE A 624 4.77 -11.31 -12.63
N TRP A 625 5.42 -11.87 -11.60
CA TRP A 625 6.68 -12.60 -11.70
C TRP A 625 6.43 -14.08 -11.37
N ASN A 626 6.74 -14.99 -12.31
CA ASN A 626 6.61 -16.44 -12.13
C ASN A 626 5.21 -16.92 -11.64
N CYS A 627 4.15 -16.16 -11.93
CA CYS A 627 2.78 -16.48 -11.48
C CYS A 627 2.10 -17.57 -12.34
N GLN A 628 1.10 -18.25 -11.77
CA GLN A 628 0.40 -19.36 -12.42
C GLN A 628 -1.14 -19.31 -12.23
N SER A 629 -1.88 -19.27 -13.34
CA SER A 629 -3.32 -19.54 -13.37
C SER A 629 -3.55 -21.02 -13.70
N ASP A 630 -4.22 -21.76 -12.81
CA ASP A 630 -4.42 -23.21 -12.97
C ASP A 630 -5.56 -23.58 -13.93
N VAL A 631 -6.58 -22.72 -14.05
CA VAL A 631 -7.88 -23.06 -14.67
C VAL A 631 -8.35 -22.06 -15.73
N SER A 632 -7.56 -21.02 -16.02
CA SER A 632 -8.04 -19.85 -16.76
C SER A 632 -6.93 -19.13 -17.54
N GLU A 633 -7.31 -18.12 -18.31
CA GLU A 633 -6.33 -17.22 -18.94
C GLU A 633 -5.59 -16.35 -17.91
N PHE A 634 -4.49 -15.79 -18.36
CA PHE A 634 -3.73 -14.74 -17.68
C PHE A 634 -3.74 -13.51 -18.59
N LYS A 635 -4.19 -12.36 -18.07
CA LYS A 635 -4.29 -11.12 -18.85
C LYS A 635 -3.43 -10.00 -18.28
N VAL A 636 -2.65 -9.36 -19.14
CA VAL A 636 -1.88 -8.16 -18.79
C VAL A 636 -2.09 -7.13 -19.89
N GLU A 637 -2.66 -5.98 -19.54
CA GLU A 637 -2.80 -4.80 -20.41
C GLU A 637 -2.15 -3.59 -19.73
N SER A 638 -1.50 -2.70 -20.48
CA SER A 638 -0.85 -1.49 -19.95
C SER A 638 -1.68 -0.22 -20.23
N PRO A 639 -1.94 0.65 -19.23
CA PRO A 639 -2.40 2.02 -19.49
C PRO A 639 -1.30 2.86 -20.15
N LEU A 640 -1.69 3.88 -20.92
CA LEU A 640 -0.75 4.88 -21.45
C LEU A 640 0.04 5.55 -20.30
N GLY A 641 1.35 5.74 -20.49
CA GLY A 641 2.24 6.29 -19.46
C GLY A 641 2.63 5.31 -18.35
N ALA A 642 2.19 4.05 -18.41
CA ALA A 642 2.62 2.98 -17.52
C ALA A 642 3.02 1.70 -18.28
N MET A 643 3.57 0.72 -17.56
CA MET A 643 3.72 -0.64 -18.04
C MET A 643 3.13 -1.60 -17.02
N ASN A 644 2.49 -2.67 -17.47
CA ASN A 644 2.17 -3.83 -16.65
C ASN A 644 2.88 -5.05 -17.28
N TRP A 645 3.34 -5.99 -16.46
CA TRP A 645 4.23 -7.07 -16.90
C TRP A 645 3.71 -8.45 -16.51
N GLY A 646 3.80 -9.41 -17.42
CA GLY A 646 3.74 -10.85 -17.14
C GLY A 646 5.06 -11.51 -17.54
N ILE A 647 5.94 -11.78 -16.58
CA ILE A 647 7.28 -12.35 -16.81
C ILE A 647 7.36 -13.72 -16.15
N GLY A 648 7.72 -14.74 -16.93
CA GLY A 648 7.77 -16.15 -16.49
C GLY A 648 6.42 -16.75 -16.09
N CYS A 649 5.33 -16.07 -16.45
CA CYS A 649 3.97 -16.42 -16.06
C CYS A 649 3.41 -17.56 -16.92
N MET A 650 2.41 -18.26 -16.39
CA MET A 650 1.77 -19.38 -17.09
C MET A 650 0.28 -19.54 -16.76
N GLY A 651 -0.44 -20.18 -17.68
CA GLY A 651 -1.86 -20.49 -17.56
C GLY A 651 -2.40 -21.10 -18.84
N VAL A 652 -3.73 -21.17 -18.97
CA VAL A 652 -4.39 -21.76 -20.15
C VAL A 652 -4.06 -20.96 -21.42
N ALA A 653 -4.22 -19.64 -21.35
CA ALA A 653 -3.98 -18.69 -22.44
C ALA A 653 -3.35 -17.38 -21.92
N GLN A 654 -2.66 -16.68 -22.83
CA GLN A 654 -2.03 -15.37 -22.64
C GLN A 654 -2.87 -14.32 -23.35
N ASN A 655 -3.17 -13.19 -22.71
CA ASN A 655 -4.06 -12.17 -23.27
C ASN A 655 -3.63 -10.74 -22.86
N GLY A 656 -4.06 -9.73 -23.62
CA GLY A 656 -3.83 -8.32 -23.35
C GLY A 656 -2.49 -7.77 -23.88
N ALA A 657 -2.47 -6.46 -24.15
CA ALA A 657 -1.38 -5.73 -24.78
C ALA A 657 -0.36 -5.11 -23.78
N GLY A 658 -0.11 -5.79 -22.66
CA GLY A 658 0.96 -5.46 -21.72
C GLY A 658 2.32 -6.03 -22.14
N PHE A 659 3.35 -5.82 -21.31
CA PHE A 659 4.63 -6.48 -21.53
C PHE A 659 4.56 -7.95 -21.14
N TRP A 660 5.10 -8.82 -21.99
CA TRP A 660 5.11 -10.25 -21.78
C TRP A 660 6.48 -10.84 -22.10
N GLU A 661 6.95 -11.74 -21.25
CA GLU A 661 8.22 -12.44 -21.45
C GLU A 661 8.15 -13.85 -20.84
N SER A 662 8.77 -14.82 -21.53
CA SER A 662 8.87 -16.21 -21.06
C SER A 662 7.52 -16.87 -20.72
N TRP A 663 6.49 -16.63 -21.53
CA TRP A 663 5.19 -17.29 -21.32
C TRP A 663 5.33 -18.81 -21.28
N LYS A 664 4.71 -19.45 -20.26
CA LYS A 664 4.82 -20.89 -19.93
C LYS A 664 6.20 -21.36 -19.45
N THR A 665 7.19 -20.48 -19.32
CA THR A 665 8.56 -20.83 -18.90
C THR A 665 9.01 -19.93 -17.74
N ARG A 666 9.24 -20.49 -16.55
CA ARG A 666 9.70 -19.70 -15.39
C ARG A 666 11.06 -19.06 -15.65
N VAL A 667 11.25 -17.86 -15.13
CA VAL A 667 12.52 -17.11 -15.18
C VAL A 667 13.28 -17.19 -13.85
N THR A 668 14.57 -16.88 -13.89
CA THR A 668 15.41 -16.64 -12.71
C THR A 668 15.59 -15.13 -12.45
N PRO A 669 15.68 -14.67 -11.18
CA PRO A 669 15.56 -15.42 -9.91
C PRO A 669 14.18 -16.06 -9.72
N ARG A 670 14.07 -17.07 -8.83
CA ARG A 670 12.75 -17.68 -8.52
C ARG A 670 11.73 -16.62 -8.10
N SER A 671 12.18 -15.64 -7.32
CA SER A 671 11.40 -14.49 -6.87
C SER A 671 12.22 -13.22 -7.07
N LEU A 672 11.58 -12.22 -7.67
CA LEU A 672 12.12 -10.87 -7.82
C LEU A 672 12.22 -10.20 -6.45
N TYR A 673 11.20 -10.33 -5.59
CA TYR A 673 11.15 -9.73 -4.26
C TYR A 673 12.33 -10.17 -3.38
N TYR A 674 12.60 -11.47 -3.26
CA TYR A 674 13.67 -11.94 -2.38
C TYR A 674 15.06 -11.64 -2.92
N GLN A 675 15.26 -11.62 -4.24
CA GLN A 675 16.53 -11.18 -4.81
C GLN A 675 16.75 -9.67 -4.61
N GLN A 676 15.71 -8.83 -4.78
CA GLN A 676 15.78 -7.40 -4.45
C GLN A 676 16.13 -7.19 -2.96
N LEU A 677 15.53 -7.98 -2.07
CA LEU A 677 15.85 -7.95 -0.63
C LEU A 677 17.31 -8.36 -0.36
N GLN A 678 17.81 -9.39 -1.03
CA GLN A 678 19.21 -9.82 -0.95
C GLN A 678 20.17 -8.74 -1.48
N ASP A 679 19.84 -8.07 -2.58
CA ASP A 679 20.68 -7.05 -3.18
C ASP A 679 20.80 -5.81 -2.29
N ARG A 680 19.72 -5.48 -1.57
CA ARG A 680 19.57 -4.34 -0.66
C ARG A 680 20.15 -4.59 0.75
N LEU A 681 19.88 -5.75 1.34
CA LEU A 681 20.19 -6.06 2.76
C LEU A 681 21.02 -7.34 2.99
N GLY A 682 21.35 -8.10 1.93
CA GLY A 682 22.11 -9.34 2.02
C GLY A 682 21.27 -10.59 2.32
N ILE A 683 21.89 -11.77 2.18
CA ILE A 683 21.19 -13.07 2.31
C ILE A 683 20.57 -13.29 3.70
N ALA A 684 21.19 -12.78 4.78
CA ALA A 684 20.67 -12.89 6.13
C ALA A 684 19.28 -12.23 6.27
N ALA A 685 19.04 -11.12 5.57
CA ALA A 685 17.75 -10.46 5.55
C ALA A 685 16.66 -11.32 4.89
N VAL A 686 17.01 -12.08 3.84
CA VAL A 686 16.10 -13.06 3.22
C VAL A 686 15.83 -14.21 4.19
N SER A 687 16.86 -14.76 4.84
CA SER A 687 16.69 -15.84 5.83
C SER A 687 15.80 -15.45 7.00
N ASN A 688 15.86 -14.19 7.47
CA ASN A 688 15.02 -13.67 8.55
C ASN A 688 13.52 -13.63 8.24
N VAL A 689 13.13 -13.58 6.96
CA VAL A 689 11.73 -13.39 6.52
C VAL A 689 11.22 -14.53 5.64
N THR A 690 11.93 -15.66 5.57
CA THR A 690 11.54 -16.82 4.74
C THR A 690 11.74 -18.16 5.43
N LEU A 691 10.88 -19.12 5.09
CA LEU A 691 11.10 -20.54 5.37
C LEU A 691 12.18 -21.13 4.42
N PRO A 692 12.90 -22.20 4.81
CA PRO A 692 13.85 -22.89 3.93
C PRO A 692 13.23 -23.28 2.58
N ASP A 693 12.02 -23.81 2.61
CA ASP A 693 11.27 -24.27 1.44
C ASP A 693 10.99 -23.14 0.43
N GLN A 694 10.78 -21.90 0.90
CA GLN A 694 10.70 -20.73 0.01
C GLN A 694 12.02 -20.48 -0.68
N ARG A 695 13.15 -20.51 0.05
CA ARG A 695 14.47 -20.28 -0.56
C ARG A 695 14.83 -21.37 -1.58
N LEU A 696 14.39 -22.61 -1.37
CA LEU A 696 14.75 -23.76 -2.18
C LEU A 696 13.90 -23.97 -3.45
N GLY A 697 12.67 -23.41 -3.55
CA GLY A 697 11.85 -23.63 -4.75
C GLY A 697 10.42 -23.10 -4.70
N GLN A 698 9.49 -23.89 -5.23
CA GLN A 698 8.05 -23.60 -5.23
C GLN A 698 7.40 -24.12 -3.94
N VAL A 699 6.64 -23.27 -3.26
CA VAL A 699 5.94 -23.64 -2.01
C VAL A 699 4.46 -23.93 -2.17
N TRP A 700 3.90 -23.85 -3.39
CA TRP A 700 2.48 -24.17 -3.60
C TRP A 700 2.10 -25.61 -3.24
N PRO A 701 2.92 -26.66 -3.46
CA PRO A 701 2.61 -28.01 -2.96
C PRO A 701 2.52 -28.07 -1.43
N LEU A 702 3.34 -27.26 -0.73
CA LEU A 702 3.34 -27.11 0.72
C LEU A 702 2.10 -26.34 1.20
N LEU A 703 1.71 -25.25 0.54
CA LEU A 703 0.46 -24.54 0.85
C LEU A 703 -0.79 -25.37 0.52
N GLN A 704 -0.74 -26.19 -0.53
CA GLN A 704 -1.81 -27.12 -0.91
C GLN A 704 -2.01 -28.22 0.13
N SER A 705 -0.93 -28.76 0.71
CA SER A 705 -1.03 -29.80 1.76
C SER A 705 -1.44 -29.22 3.12
N TRP A 706 -1.02 -28.00 3.44
CA TRP A 706 -1.44 -27.27 4.64
C TRP A 706 -2.93 -26.86 4.59
N ALA A 707 -3.41 -26.42 3.43
CA ALA A 707 -4.80 -26.02 3.18
C ALA A 707 -5.36 -25.00 4.19
N GLY A 708 -4.49 -24.20 4.83
CA GLY A 708 -4.85 -23.21 5.83
C GLY A 708 -5.27 -23.76 7.20
N VAL A 709 -4.92 -25.00 7.57
CA VAL A 709 -5.36 -25.63 8.83
C VAL A 709 -4.19 -26.12 9.66
N GLY A 710 -4.10 -25.65 10.91
CA GLY A 710 -3.00 -25.99 11.81
C GLY A 710 -1.67 -25.34 11.39
N GLU A 711 -0.56 -25.91 11.83
CA GLU A 711 0.79 -25.41 11.51
C GLU A 711 1.21 -25.77 10.07
N LEU A 712 1.87 -24.82 9.39
CA LEU A 712 2.51 -25.03 8.09
C LEU A 712 3.77 -25.90 8.24
N LYS A 713 3.65 -27.20 7.97
CA LYS A 713 4.76 -28.16 8.08
C LYS A 713 5.68 -28.14 6.87
N THR A 714 6.84 -27.47 6.98
CA THR A 714 7.90 -27.49 5.96
C THR A 714 8.43 -28.90 5.67
N ALA A 715 8.99 -29.14 4.48
CA ALA A 715 9.63 -30.41 4.14
C ALA A 715 10.91 -30.68 4.97
N THR A 716 11.43 -29.64 5.63
CA THR A 716 12.53 -29.70 6.60
C THR A 716 12.10 -30.13 8.01
N ASN A 717 10.80 -30.06 8.33
CA ASN A 717 10.29 -30.43 9.66
C ASN A 717 10.02 -31.94 9.79
N VAL A 718 10.95 -32.61 10.49
CA VAL A 718 10.73 -33.76 11.38
C VAL A 718 9.94 -34.95 10.83
N TYR A 719 10.64 -36.08 10.63
CA TYR A 719 9.98 -37.39 10.69
C TYR A 719 9.50 -37.65 12.11
N GLU A 720 8.20 -37.94 12.30
CA GLU A 720 7.73 -38.60 13.52
C GLU A 720 8.43 -39.96 13.67
N THR A 721 9.41 -40.01 14.55
CA THR A 721 10.18 -41.21 14.89
C THR A 721 9.56 -41.93 16.09
N ASN A 722 8.26 -42.22 16.04
CA ASN A 722 7.50 -42.94 17.08
C ASN A 722 7.81 -42.47 18.52
N GLY A 723 7.97 -41.16 18.73
CA GLY A 723 8.24 -40.55 20.04
C GLY A 723 9.67 -40.72 20.59
N GLN A 724 10.65 -41.20 19.82
CA GLN A 724 12.05 -41.30 20.29
C GLN A 724 12.93 -40.13 19.80
N ILE A 725 13.23 -39.21 20.73
CA ILE A 725 14.25 -38.17 20.52
C ILE A 725 15.62 -38.84 20.36
N PRO A 726 16.42 -38.50 19.32
CA PRO A 726 17.78 -39.02 19.16
C PRO A 726 18.66 -38.69 20.36
N LYS A 727 19.51 -39.62 20.82
CA LYS A 727 20.44 -39.36 21.93
C LYS A 727 21.72 -38.62 21.52
N GLU A 728 21.97 -38.51 20.22
CA GLU A 728 23.26 -38.09 19.67
C GLU A 728 23.10 -36.99 18.62
N PHE A 729 24.07 -36.06 18.62
CA PHE A 729 24.29 -35.10 17.56
C PHE A 729 25.08 -35.77 16.43
N SER A 730 24.42 -36.05 15.30
CA SER A 730 24.99 -36.86 14.22
C SER A 730 24.69 -36.26 12.85
N LEU A 731 25.66 -36.35 11.94
CA LEU A 731 25.52 -35.94 10.54
C LEU A 731 25.68 -37.18 9.64
N TYR A 732 24.64 -37.51 8.88
CA TYR A 732 24.60 -38.69 8.02
C TYR A 732 25.17 -38.38 6.63
N GLN A 733 25.55 -39.43 5.91
CA GLN A 733 26.00 -39.30 4.53
C GLN A 733 24.83 -38.93 3.63
N ASN A 734 24.99 -37.90 2.80
CA ASN A 734 23.99 -37.48 1.83
C ASN A 734 23.70 -38.60 0.83
N TYR A 735 22.43 -38.72 0.42
CA TYR A 735 21.99 -39.75 -0.51
C TYR A 735 21.06 -39.19 -1.60
N PRO A 736 21.28 -39.53 -2.89
CA PRO A 736 22.44 -40.25 -3.43
C PRO A 736 23.76 -39.48 -3.27
N ASN A 737 24.89 -40.16 -3.40
CA ASN A 737 26.24 -39.55 -3.48
C ASN A 737 27.18 -40.48 -4.27
N PRO A 738 27.70 -40.10 -5.46
CA PRO A 738 27.48 -38.83 -6.17
C PRO A 738 26.01 -38.55 -6.52
N TRP A 739 25.67 -37.31 -6.85
CA TRP A 739 24.28 -36.89 -7.05
C TRP A 739 24.09 -35.95 -8.24
N ASN A 740 22.93 -36.08 -8.89
CA ASN A 740 22.43 -35.24 -9.98
C ASN A 740 20.89 -35.42 -10.10
N PRO A 741 20.04 -34.37 -10.17
CA PRO A 741 20.26 -32.98 -9.80
C PRO A 741 19.82 -32.70 -8.34
N THR A 742 19.49 -33.73 -7.54
CA THR A 742 19.13 -33.57 -6.11
C THR A 742 19.75 -34.63 -5.20
N THR A 743 20.00 -34.26 -3.94
CA THR A 743 20.43 -35.16 -2.84
C THR A 743 19.77 -34.75 -1.53
N GLN A 744 19.76 -35.62 -0.54
CA GLN A 744 19.28 -35.31 0.81
C GLN A 744 20.43 -35.40 1.82
N ILE A 745 20.66 -34.34 2.59
CA ILE A 745 21.50 -34.36 3.79
C ILE A 745 20.59 -34.61 4.99
N GLU A 746 20.98 -35.52 5.87
CA GLU A 746 20.24 -35.84 7.10
C GLU A 746 21.11 -35.62 8.33
N TYR A 747 20.52 -35.15 9.42
CA TYR A 747 21.18 -35.04 10.73
C TYR A 747 20.22 -35.30 11.89
N SER A 748 20.76 -35.52 13.09
CA SER A 748 19.99 -35.64 14.33
C SER A 748 20.47 -34.66 15.40
N LEU A 749 19.52 -34.12 16.16
CA LEU A 749 19.74 -33.25 17.31
C LEU A 749 19.13 -33.89 18.57
N PRO A 750 19.87 -33.94 19.70
CA PRO A 750 19.34 -34.48 20.97
C PRO A 750 18.56 -33.45 21.80
N ALA A 751 18.69 -32.16 21.47
CA ALA A 751 18.00 -31.04 22.11
C ALA A 751 17.61 -30.02 21.04
N GLU A 752 16.83 -29.00 21.42
CA GLU A 752 16.71 -27.79 20.60
C GLU A 752 18.04 -27.03 20.64
N SER A 753 18.57 -26.70 19.46
CA SER A 753 19.91 -26.12 19.28
C SER A 753 19.90 -25.07 18.17
N HIS A 754 20.82 -24.10 18.22
CA HIS A 754 21.06 -23.22 17.07
C HIS A 754 21.91 -23.97 16.03
N VAL A 755 21.29 -24.41 14.95
CA VAL A 755 21.93 -25.18 13.87
C VAL A 755 22.34 -24.27 12.72
N ARG A 756 23.58 -24.44 12.26
CA ARG A 756 24.04 -23.91 10.97
C ARG A 756 24.59 -25.06 10.11
N LEU A 757 23.90 -25.35 9.00
CA LEU A 757 24.28 -26.34 7.99
C LEU A 757 24.69 -25.63 6.70
N THR A 758 25.99 -25.69 6.41
CA THR A 758 26.62 -24.92 5.33
C THR A 758 27.23 -25.84 4.27
N LEU A 759 27.10 -25.49 2.99
CA LEU A 759 27.85 -26.07 1.88
C LEU A 759 29.15 -25.30 1.64
N ILE A 760 30.24 -26.04 1.44
CA ILE A 760 31.60 -25.53 1.33
C ILE A 760 32.28 -26.19 0.13
N ASP A 761 33.02 -25.45 -0.68
CA ASP A 761 33.80 -26.01 -1.79
C ASP A 761 35.13 -26.64 -1.35
N ALA A 762 35.88 -27.21 -2.30
CA ALA A 762 37.19 -27.82 -2.05
C ALA A 762 38.28 -26.84 -1.58
N LEU A 763 38.06 -25.53 -1.65
CA LEU A 763 38.96 -24.48 -1.17
C LEU A 763 38.56 -23.94 0.21
N GLY A 764 37.52 -24.49 0.84
CA GLY A 764 37.00 -24.03 2.12
C GLY A 764 36.08 -22.81 2.03
N ARG A 765 35.65 -22.41 0.83
CA ARG A 765 34.75 -21.26 0.64
C ARG A 765 33.29 -21.70 0.84
N GLU A 766 32.54 -20.95 1.63
CA GLU A 766 31.10 -21.11 1.78
C GLU A 766 30.39 -20.82 0.43
N VAL A 767 29.65 -21.80 -0.08
CA VAL A 767 28.91 -21.72 -1.37
C VAL A 767 27.39 -21.78 -1.20
N GLY A 768 26.90 -21.92 0.03
CA GLY A 768 25.49 -21.81 0.37
C GLY A 768 25.20 -22.24 1.80
N ILE A 769 24.12 -21.72 2.39
CA ILE A 769 23.64 -22.15 3.71
C ILE A 769 22.29 -22.81 3.53
N LEU A 770 22.13 -24.05 4.02
CA LEU A 770 20.90 -24.82 3.95
C LEU A 770 20.01 -24.56 5.17
N VAL A 771 20.62 -24.46 6.35
CA VAL A 771 19.97 -24.15 7.63
C VAL A 771 20.82 -23.14 8.37
N ASP A 772 20.21 -22.10 8.93
CA ASP A 772 20.82 -21.19 9.91
C ASP A 772 19.70 -20.73 10.85
N GLY A 773 19.68 -21.22 12.10
CA GLY A 773 18.64 -20.87 13.07
C GLY A 773 18.39 -21.94 14.14
N VAL A 774 17.43 -21.68 15.01
CA VAL A 774 17.03 -22.61 16.08
C VAL A 774 16.21 -23.76 15.49
N VAL A 775 16.62 -25.00 15.77
CA VAL A 775 15.99 -26.23 15.29
C VAL A 775 15.73 -27.17 16.46
N SER A 776 14.51 -27.70 16.55
CA SER A 776 14.05 -28.56 17.64
C SER A 776 14.75 -29.93 17.68
N ALA A 777 14.77 -30.57 18.86
CA ALA A 777 15.27 -31.93 19.02
C ALA A 777 14.55 -32.91 18.06
N GLY A 778 15.30 -33.79 17.37
CA GLY A 778 14.72 -34.67 16.36
C GLY A 778 15.69 -35.05 15.25
N ARG A 779 15.14 -35.70 14.20
CA ARG A 779 15.88 -36.11 13.01
C ARG A 779 15.36 -35.34 11.80
N HIS A 780 16.29 -34.68 11.10
CA HIS A 780 16.02 -33.60 10.14
C HIS A 780 16.61 -33.95 8.79
N LYS A 781 15.91 -33.62 7.70
CA LYS A 781 16.40 -33.79 6.33
C LYS A 781 16.33 -32.49 5.55
N ASN A 782 17.35 -32.25 4.73
CA ASN A 782 17.50 -31.07 3.91
C ASN A 782 17.77 -31.53 2.48
N GLN A 783 16.87 -31.21 1.55
CA GLN A 783 17.10 -31.47 0.14
C GLN A 783 18.02 -30.39 -0.44
N VAL A 784 19.02 -30.82 -1.20
CA VAL A 784 19.95 -29.95 -1.93
C VAL A 784 19.71 -30.13 -3.43
N GLN A 785 19.74 -29.05 -4.20
CA GLN A 785 19.54 -29.04 -5.66
C GLN A 785 20.72 -28.32 -6.38
N VAL A 786 21.08 -28.75 -7.59
CA VAL A 786 22.33 -28.32 -8.30
C VAL A 786 22.23 -26.98 -9.03
N SER A 787 21.16 -26.17 -8.90
CA SER A 787 20.94 -24.99 -9.75
C SER A 787 22.15 -24.04 -9.86
N ASN A 788 22.89 -23.86 -8.76
CA ASN A 788 24.02 -22.92 -8.66
C ASN A 788 25.39 -23.58 -8.40
N LEU A 789 25.52 -24.93 -8.48
CA LEU A 789 26.79 -25.64 -8.22
C LEU A 789 27.36 -26.26 -9.50
N SER A 790 28.70 -26.27 -9.64
CA SER A 790 29.41 -26.99 -10.70
C SER A 790 29.72 -28.44 -10.29
N SER A 791 29.93 -29.34 -11.26
CA SER A 791 30.41 -30.69 -10.99
C SER A 791 31.72 -30.66 -10.20
N GLY A 792 31.83 -31.43 -9.11
CA GLY A 792 33.00 -31.37 -8.24
C GLY A 792 32.78 -31.95 -6.84
N VAL A 793 33.82 -31.83 -6.02
CA VAL A 793 33.80 -32.24 -4.62
C VAL A 793 33.45 -31.04 -3.74
N TYR A 794 32.47 -31.24 -2.87
CA TYR A 794 32.04 -30.28 -1.86
C TYR A 794 32.00 -30.95 -0.50
N PHE A 795 31.90 -30.12 0.53
CA PHE A 795 31.68 -30.54 1.91
C PHE A 795 30.40 -29.88 2.42
N TYR A 796 29.73 -30.55 3.35
CA TYR A 796 28.69 -29.95 4.16
C TYR A 796 29.09 -30.01 5.61
N LEU A 797 28.99 -28.86 6.29
CA LEU A 797 29.38 -28.63 7.67
C LEU A 797 28.12 -28.33 8.48
N LEU A 798 27.81 -29.19 9.44
CA LEU A 798 26.77 -29.00 10.43
C LEU A 798 27.42 -28.51 11.73
N THR A 799 26.96 -27.38 12.25
CA THR A 799 27.33 -26.89 13.59
C THR A 799 26.09 -26.73 14.46
N ALA A 800 26.21 -27.09 15.74
CA ALA A 800 25.20 -26.89 16.77
C ALA A 800 25.85 -26.87 18.16
N ASP A 801 25.49 -25.92 19.01
CA ASP A 801 25.94 -25.81 20.42
C ASP A 801 27.45 -26.03 20.63
N GLY A 802 28.26 -25.38 19.79
CA GLY A 802 29.73 -25.46 19.82
C GLY A 802 30.35 -26.74 19.25
N LYS A 803 29.53 -27.71 18.81
CA LYS A 803 29.97 -28.92 18.09
C LYS A 803 29.91 -28.70 16.58
N ALA A 804 30.81 -29.37 15.86
CA ALA A 804 30.88 -29.35 14.41
C ALA A 804 31.07 -30.76 13.84
N LEU A 805 30.33 -31.09 12.78
CA LEU A 805 30.47 -32.32 12.01
C LEU A 805 30.49 -31.99 10.52
N SER A 806 31.36 -32.64 9.76
CA SER A 806 31.45 -32.44 8.30
C SER A 806 31.47 -33.75 7.53
N LYS A 807 30.93 -33.72 6.31
CA LYS A 807 30.93 -34.84 5.38
C LYS A 807 31.21 -34.36 3.96
N LYS A 808 31.70 -35.26 3.10
CA LYS A 808 32.02 -35.01 1.69
C LYS A 808 30.83 -35.40 0.80
N MET A 809 30.52 -34.60 -0.22
CA MET A 809 29.58 -34.88 -1.30
C MET A 809 30.24 -34.67 -2.67
N ILE A 810 29.74 -35.36 -3.69
CA ILE A 810 30.24 -35.29 -5.07
C ILE A 810 29.07 -34.91 -5.97
N VAL A 811 29.12 -33.70 -6.52
CA VAL A 811 28.14 -33.19 -7.49
C VAL A 811 28.53 -33.70 -8.88
N MET A 812 27.56 -34.25 -9.61
CA MET A 812 27.68 -34.49 -11.05
C MET A 812 26.61 -33.66 -11.77
N LYS A 813 26.98 -33.08 -12.92
CA LYS A 813 26.07 -32.66 -13.97
C LYS A 813 26.16 -33.69 -15.09
#